data_AF-A0AB34JX03-F1
#
_entry.id   AF-A0AB34JX03-F1
#
_cell.length_a   1.000
_cell.length_b   1.000
_cell.length_c   1.000
_cell.angle_alpha   90.00
_cell.angle_beta   90.00
_cell.angle_gamma   90.00
#
_symmetry.space_group_name_H-M   'P 1'
#
loop_
_entity.id
_entity.type
_entity.pdbx_description
1 polymer ?
#
loop_
_entity_poly.entity_id
_entity_poly.type
_entity_poly.pdbx_seq_one_letter_code
_entity_poly.pdbx_strand_id
1 'polypeptide(L)'
;MAAALLAAFLGLSSSGQQGGGPLAPAYELIERLLPGSSSHFSLRLSGAKDRCFTLADATDSDQLSIVASDVSLVTAGVGYYLREYANMTIGWPRGGGSRLSVPKPWPRLGASGGAVTRCRRAAYSYFMNVCTHSYSLVWYDWRQWEQMLDWMALSGINLFLALTGQEEVQYRVFRSFGLSDLEIRSWFNGPAFLTWSRGQNEYGAGIAGPLPRSFMRQQYDMQQQIVARARQLGLTGQLPGFQGNVPVSLKRVLADSNITEAGATGWMDSLDPRFAELADAWMKELTSSFGTDHWYQLDGYFNGGTAPWLSTRSTHAAAGGAHSSRGSAAEPPADALWLRRGAAAYAGLNRTDPDAVWSFQGFSFIGWSGAQKAAALAGFIQSAPKDKFVIIDMDYGEGEWSSKFDQDGFWGTPFVWTKLHNFGGTDGLRGNLSMAALIPSAALKVPTVSLLGTGFTSEGIDQNPAYYELLLDNHFTQGPDADVVGFLTRRAPKRYGLTEGSTAAIAAAEAWKLLASSVYSQDVSVQDTTGVKSLSKPFMWSFQPDRATPTPKMCALWHAWGLLVEVAKNVSTPLPEPLSYDLVNTGREVLAQLTVPLSLNFTDAVLSARAPLNASSVGAAGGAYASTLADLDRLVGADPAFLLGSWLEMARALAAVANGSDCTGAGTNVPPEVVGCEHFYEYNARCQLTTWNPTPRGAAKVPGGPLDYAGKHWNGLIADYYQVRVERLTAQAIKDAEAGRALNASAADLLQAQLAFDFQVSKKSFPTSPIGEPVSISAAIHDRYAPAFAACEA
;
A
#
# COMPACT_ATOMS: atom_id res chain seq x y z
N MET A 1 33.88 0.73 -30.30
CA MET A 1 34.21 0.43 -28.89
C MET A 1 33.08 -0.39 -28.26
N ALA A 2 32.63 -1.41 -28.98
CA ALA A 2 31.48 -2.27 -28.69
C ALA A 2 31.91 -3.70 -29.03
N ALA A 3 32.63 -4.33 -28.10
CA ALA A 3 33.06 -5.73 -28.18
C ALA A 3 33.62 -6.29 -26.86
N ALA A 4 33.71 -5.50 -25.78
CA ALA A 4 34.39 -5.90 -24.53
C ALA A 4 33.46 -6.27 -23.36
N LEU A 5 32.14 -6.26 -23.54
CA LEU A 5 31.16 -6.49 -22.46
C LEU A 5 30.48 -7.87 -22.46
N LEU A 6 30.88 -8.79 -23.36
CA LEU A 6 30.24 -10.11 -23.50
C LEU A 6 31.06 -11.31 -22.99
N ALA A 7 32.21 -11.08 -22.35
CA ALA A 7 33.14 -12.15 -21.96
C ALA A 7 33.41 -12.25 -20.44
N ALA A 8 32.43 -11.90 -19.60
CA ALA A 8 32.52 -12.08 -18.14
C ALA A 8 31.54 -13.14 -17.57
N PHE A 9 30.90 -13.95 -18.43
CA PHE A 9 29.93 -14.98 -18.01
C PHE A 9 30.39 -16.44 -18.21
N LEU A 10 31.66 -16.68 -18.54
CA LEU A 10 32.18 -18.04 -18.78
C LEU A 10 33.47 -18.25 -17.99
N GLY A 11 33.33 -18.66 -16.73
CA GLY A 11 34.49 -18.88 -15.87
C GLY A 11 34.18 -19.48 -14.49
N LEU A 12 33.24 -20.40 -14.37
CA LEU A 12 33.10 -21.25 -13.17
C LEU A 12 32.79 -22.68 -13.59
N SER A 13 33.83 -23.52 -13.63
CA SER A 13 33.70 -24.97 -13.67
C SER A 13 34.68 -25.58 -12.69
N SER A 14 34.17 -26.03 -11.54
CA SER A 14 34.22 -27.42 -11.06
C SER A 14 34.24 -27.52 -9.53
N SER A 15 33.06 -27.51 -8.90
CA SER A 15 32.82 -28.17 -7.62
C SER A 15 31.31 -28.32 -7.37
N GLY A 16 30.81 -29.56 -7.38
CA GLY A 16 29.52 -29.97 -6.82
C GLY A 16 28.25 -29.50 -7.56
N GLN A 17 27.42 -30.46 -7.99
CA GLN A 17 26.05 -30.23 -8.45
C GLN A 17 25.23 -29.39 -7.43
N GLN A 18 24.99 -28.10 -7.68
CA GLN A 18 23.91 -27.35 -7.00
C GLN A 18 23.11 -26.37 -7.90
N GLY A 19 23.41 -26.22 -9.19
CA GLY A 19 22.89 -25.09 -9.98
C GLY A 19 21.81 -25.35 -11.05
N GLY A 20 21.15 -26.52 -11.10
CA GLY A 20 20.32 -26.92 -12.26
C GLY A 20 18.94 -27.49 -11.96
N GLY A 21 18.27 -27.02 -10.91
CA GLY A 21 16.97 -27.57 -10.46
C GLY A 21 16.02 -26.50 -9.94
N PRO A 22 14.81 -26.89 -9.44
CA PRO A 22 13.76 -25.96 -9.03
C PRO A 22 14.15 -24.99 -7.89
N LEU A 23 15.30 -25.19 -7.24
CA LEU A 23 15.81 -24.35 -6.14
C LEU A 23 16.88 -23.33 -6.59
N ALA A 24 17.30 -23.32 -7.85
CA ALA A 24 18.27 -22.33 -8.34
C ALA A 24 17.81 -20.87 -8.10
N PRO A 25 16.52 -20.52 -8.31
CA PRO A 25 16.02 -19.17 -8.00
C PRO A 25 16.18 -18.75 -6.53
N ALA A 26 16.09 -19.69 -5.58
CA ALA A 26 16.28 -19.41 -4.16
C ALA A 26 17.75 -19.13 -3.84
N TYR A 27 18.69 -19.84 -4.48
CA TYR A 27 20.12 -19.55 -4.38
C TYR A 27 20.48 -18.19 -4.99
N GLU A 28 19.92 -17.83 -6.15
CA GLU A 28 20.10 -16.51 -6.75
C GLU A 28 19.59 -15.38 -5.85
N LEU A 29 18.44 -15.59 -5.20
CA LEU A 29 17.90 -14.64 -4.21
C LEU A 29 18.88 -14.46 -3.04
N ILE A 30 19.41 -15.56 -2.49
CA ILE A 30 20.42 -15.49 -1.41
C ILE A 30 21.66 -14.72 -1.87
N GLU A 31 22.16 -14.98 -3.09
CA GLU A 31 23.33 -14.29 -3.63
C GLU A 31 23.10 -12.80 -3.88
N ARG A 32 21.90 -12.40 -4.29
CA ARG A 32 21.54 -10.98 -4.39
C ARG A 32 21.50 -10.30 -3.02
N LEU A 33 20.94 -10.98 -2.02
CA LEU A 33 20.77 -10.44 -0.68
C LEU A 33 22.09 -10.41 0.11
N LEU A 34 22.88 -11.47 0.01
CA LEU A 34 24.09 -11.74 0.77
C LEU A 34 25.17 -12.38 -0.14
N PRO A 35 25.85 -11.58 -0.98
CA PRO A 35 26.82 -12.10 -1.95
C PRO A 35 27.87 -13.01 -1.32
N GLY A 36 28.10 -14.17 -1.94
CA GLY A 36 29.02 -15.22 -1.52
C GLY A 36 28.50 -16.14 -0.41
N SER A 37 27.25 -15.97 0.05
CA SER A 37 26.70 -16.69 1.19
C SER A 37 25.86 -17.92 0.83
N SER A 38 25.54 -18.17 -0.45
CA SER A 38 24.74 -19.34 -0.86
C SER A 38 25.33 -20.66 -0.39
N SER A 39 26.66 -20.76 -0.32
CA SER A 39 27.37 -21.96 0.14
C SER A 39 27.09 -22.32 1.61
N HIS A 40 26.57 -21.39 2.40
CA HIS A 40 26.08 -21.65 3.76
C HIS A 40 24.77 -22.44 3.79
N PHE A 41 23.98 -22.40 2.72
CA PHE A 41 22.63 -22.96 2.71
C PHE A 41 22.56 -24.27 1.92
N SER A 42 22.06 -25.32 2.56
CA SER A 42 21.72 -26.60 1.92
C SER A 42 20.21 -26.70 1.76
N LEU A 43 19.69 -26.34 0.58
CA LEU A 43 18.26 -26.26 0.31
C LEU A 43 17.73 -27.56 -0.30
N ARG A 44 16.61 -28.08 0.20
CA ARG A 44 15.96 -29.30 -0.34
C ARG A 44 14.43 -29.21 -0.30
N LEU A 45 13.79 -29.86 -1.27
CA LEU A 45 12.35 -30.09 -1.26
C LEU A 45 12.06 -31.47 -0.66
N SER A 46 11.10 -31.55 0.28
CA SER A 46 10.65 -32.81 0.87
C SER A 46 9.67 -33.57 -0.01
N GLY A 47 8.93 -32.86 -0.88
CA GLY A 47 7.79 -33.40 -1.62
C GLY A 47 6.56 -33.69 -0.76
N ALA A 48 6.62 -33.43 0.55
CA ALA A 48 5.47 -33.53 1.44
C ALA A 48 4.47 -32.40 1.17
N LYS A 49 3.18 -32.64 1.46
CA LYS A 49 2.10 -31.64 1.34
C LYS A 49 1.68 -31.04 2.68
N ASP A 50 2.60 -31.01 3.63
CA ASP A 50 2.42 -30.56 5.02
C ASP A 50 2.54 -29.04 5.19
N ARG A 51 3.00 -28.31 4.15
CA ARG A 51 3.21 -26.86 4.13
C ARG A 51 4.21 -26.40 5.19
N CYS A 52 5.26 -27.19 5.41
CA CYS A 52 6.26 -26.96 6.42
C CYS A 52 7.65 -26.68 5.81
N PHE A 53 8.47 -25.97 6.58
CA PHE A 53 9.91 -25.94 6.42
C PHE A 53 10.59 -26.36 7.73
N THR A 54 11.73 -27.02 7.63
CA THR A 54 12.56 -27.46 8.75
C THR A 54 13.98 -26.94 8.57
N LEU A 55 14.48 -26.22 9.58
CA LEU A 55 15.85 -25.77 9.71
C LEU A 55 16.62 -26.74 10.61
N ALA A 56 17.82 -27.14 10.21
CA ALA A 56 18.72 -27.95 11.02
C ALA A 56 20.19 -27.58 10.74
N ASP A 57 21.02 -27.56 11.79
CA ASP A 57 22.47 -27.48 11.62
C ASP A 57 22.95 -28.77 10.93
N ALA A 58 23.79 -28.66 9.89
CA ALA A 58 24.42 -29.84 9.31
C ALA A 58 25.42 -30.45 10.31
N THR A 59 25.41 -31.78 10.46
CA THR A 59 26.24 -32.49 11.46
C THR A 59 27.74 -32.27 11.30
N ASP A 60 28.23 -32.13 10.06
CA ASP A 60 29.68 -32.10 9.74
C ASP A 60 30.12 -30.87 8.93
N SER A 61 29.35 -29.78 8.93
CA SER A 61 29.73 -28.55 8.21
C SER A 61 29.20 -27.29 8.90
N ASP A 62 29.58 -26.12 8.40
CA ASP A 62 28.97 -24.85 8.81
C ASP A 62 27.59 -24.63 8.16
N GLN A 63 27.13 -25.52 7.28
CA GLN A 63 25.90 -25.29 6.53
C GLN A 63 24.64 -25.39 7.38
N LEU A 64 23.68 -24.52 7.08
CA LEU A 64 22.29 -24.64 7.49
C LEU A 64 21.51 -25.46 6.47
N SER A 65 20.90 -26.57 6.90
CA SER A 65 19.97 -27.34 6.08
C SER A 65 18.56 -26.76 6.20
N ILE A 66 17.92 -26.48 5.07
CA ILE A 66 16.51 -26.10 4.98
C ILE A 66 15.79 -27.11 4.08
N VAL A 67 14.86 -27.85 4.66
CA VAL A 67 14.02 -28.82 3.94
C VAL A 67 12.57 -28.34 3.99
N ALA A 68 11.91 -28.18 2.85
CA ALA A 68 10.53 -27.67 2.83
C ALA A 68 9.63 -28.33 1.78
N SER A 69 8.32 -28.18 1.93
CA SER A 69 7.31 -28.75 1.02
C SER A 69 7.41 -28.20 -0.41
N ASP A 70 7.68 -26.89 -0.55
CA ASP A 70 7.75 -26.17 -1.83
C ASP A 70 8.78 -25.02 -1.78
N VAL A 71 9.02 -24.39 -2.94
CA VAL A 71 10.03 -23.32 -3.09
C VAL A 71 9.69 -22.09 -2.23
N SER A 72 8.41 -21.72 -2.11
CA SER A 72 7.98 -20.57 -1.30
C SER A 72 8.31 -20.76 0.19
N LEU A 73 8.25 -22.00 0.66
CA LEU A 73 8.59 -22.36 2.04
C LEU A 73 10.10 -22.48 2.26
N VAL A 74 10.87 -22.82 1.21
CA VAL A 74 12.34 -22.75 1.28
C VAL A 74 12.78 -21.31 1.50
N THR A 75 12.29 -20.35 0.72
CA THR A 75 12.65 -18.93 0.87
C THR A 75 12.10 -18.34 2.18
N ALA A 76 10.90 -18.74 2.61
CA ALA A 76 10.39 -18.36 3.92
C ALA A 76 11.28 -18.87 5.07
N GLY A 77 11.81 -20.10 4.95
CA GLY A 77 12.76 -20.66 5.91
C GLY A 77 14.09 -19.89 5.95
N VAL A 78 14.59 -19.43 4.79
CA VAL A 78 15.75 -18.54 4.72
C VAL A 78 15.45 -17.22 5.44
N GLY A 79 14.33 -16.56 5.12
CA GLY A 79 13.92 -15.31 5.78
C GLY A 79 13.79 -15.45 7.29
N TYR A 80 13.15 -16.53 7.75
CA TYR A 80 13.03 -16.87 9.17
C TYR A 80 14.40 -17.02 9.84
N TYR A 81 15.34 -17.75 9.23
CA TYR A 81 16.69 -17.89 9.77
C TYR A 81 17.41 -16.55 9.90
N LEU A 82 17.40 -15.75 8.83
CA LEU A 82 18.08 -14.47 8.77
C LEU A 82 17.55 -13.50 9.84
N ARG A 83 16.24 -13.48 10.06
CA ARG A 83 15.61 -12.60 11.06
C ARG A 83 15.80 -13.10 12.49
N GLU A 84 15.48 -14.37 12.75
CA GLU A 84 15.40 -14.89 14.12
C GLU A 84 16.76 -15.21 14.74
N TYR A 85 17.70 -15.70 13.92
CA TYR A 85 19.00 -16.21 14.38
C TYR A 85 20.15 -15.29 13.98
N ALA A 86 20.10 -14.70 12.78
CA ALA A 86 21.16 -13.80 12.30
C ALA A 86 20.92 -12.31 12.59
N ASN A 87 19.85 -11.98 13.32
CA ASN A 87 19.51 -10.60 13.72
C ASN A 87 19.50 -9.61 12.53
N MET A 88 19.04 -10.08 11.38
CA MET A 88 18.89 -9.25 10.19
C MET A 88 17.49 -8.67 10.09
N THR A 89 17.38 -7.58 9.34
CA THR A 89 16.10 -6.98 8.96
C THR A 89 16.06 -6.91 7.44
N ILE A 90 14.97 -7.39 6.85
CA ILE A 90 14.70 -7.26 5.42
C ILE A 90 13.38 -6.49 5.31
N GLY A 91 13.44 -5.31 4.72
CA GLY A 91 12.30 -4.40 4.68
C GLY A 91 12.27 -3.58 3.40
N TRP A 92 11.18 -2.85 3.20
CA TRP A 92 10.99 -2.01 2.03
C TRP A 92 11.95 -0.81 2.07
N PRO A 93 12.49 -0.36 0.92
CA PRO A 93 13.43 0.76 0.87
C PRO A 93 12.94 2.03 1.58
N ARG A 94 11.64 2.36 1.48
CA ARG A 94 11.04 3.52 2.16
C ARG A 94 10.33 3.14 3.47
N GLY A 95 10.37 1.88 3.89
CA GLY A 95 9.87 1.38 5.17
C GLY A 95 10.98 1.08 6.19
N GLY A 96 12.07 1.85 6.15
CA GLY A 96 13.26 1.67 7.00
C GLY A 96 14.27 0.66 6.46
N GLY A 97 14.18 0.30 5.18
CA GLY A 97 15.21 -0.45 4.47
C GLY A 97 15.53 -1.82 5.07
N SER A 98 16.75 -2.29 4.81
CA SER A 98 17.24 -3.58 5.26
C SER A 98 18.55 -3.42 6.01
N ARG A 99 18.73 -4.23 7.06
CA ARG A 99 19.97 -4.40 7.81
C ARG A 99 20.47 -5.82 7.59
N LEU A 100 21.45 -5.94 6.70
CA LEU A 100 22.02 -7.21 6.25
C LEU A 100 23.51 -7.24 6.57
N SER A 101 24.00 -8.37 7.05
CA SER A 101 25.43 -8.56 7.32
C SER A 101 25.77 -10.04 7.28
N VAL A 102 26.82 -10.44 6.56
CA VAL A 102 27.29 -11.83 6.57
C VAL A 102 27.98 -12.13 7.91
N PRO A 103 27.40 -12.96 8.81
CA PRO A 103 27.98 -13.21 10.12
C PRO A 103 29.25 -14.06 10.02
N LYS A 104 30.17 -13.87 10.98
CA LYS A 104 31.39 -14.68 11.10
C LYS A 104 31.65 -15.00 12.58
N PRO A 105 31.36 -16.23 13.06
CA PRO A 105 30.70 -17.35 12.36
C PRO A 105 29.19 -17.13 12.18
N TRP A 106 28.55 -18.00 11.37
CA TRP A 106 27.09 -18.05 11.29
C TRP A 106 26.47 -18.56 12.61
N PRO A 107 25.31 -18.02 13.03
CA PRO A 107 24.61 -18.50 14.23
C PRO A 107 24.11 -19.94 14.05
N ARG A 108 24.41 -20.80 15.01
CA ARG A 108 23.95 -22.20 15.05
C ARG A 108 22.63 -22.34 15.80
N LEU A 109 21.78 -23.26 15.34
CA LEU A 109 20.47 -23.55 15.97
C LEU A 109 20.61 -24.29 17.30
N GLY A 110 21.71 -25.05 17.50
CA GLY A 110 21.95 -25.81 18.72
C GLY A 110 21.87 -24.97 20.01
N ALA A 111 22.25 -23.69 19.95
CA ALA A 111 22.12 -22.76 21.08
C ALA A 111 20.66 -22.40 21.42
N SER A 112 19.71 -22.73 20.55
CA SER A 112 18.28 -22.42 20.66
C SER A 112 17.39 -23.67 20.69
N GLY A 113 17.96 -24.84 21.02
CA GLY A 113 17.20 -26.09 21.15
C GLY A 113 17.24 -27.01 19.94
N GLY A 114 18.05 -26.71 18.92
CA GLY A 114 18.28 -27.59 17.76
C GLY A 114 17.34 -27.36 16.59
N ALA A 115 17.00 -28.42 15.85
CA ALA A 115 16.21 -28.31 14.62
C ALA A 115 14.82 -27.69 14.87
N VAL A 116 14.38 -26.81 13.97
CA VAL A 116 13.11 -26.08 14.09
C VAL A 116 12.24 -26.33 12.87
N THR A 117 10.99 -26.73 13.11
CA THR A 117 9.97 -26.86 12.07
C THR A 117 8.89 -25.79 12.25
N ARG A 118 8.47 -25.19 11.14
CA ARG A 118 7.36 -24.23 11.06
C ARG A 118 6.47 -24.61 9.89
N CYS A 119 5.16 -24.45 10.06
CA CYS A 119 4.19 -24.83 9.04
C CYS A 119 3.22 -23.67 8.80
N ARG A 120 2.93 -23.36 7.53
CA ARG A 120 1.93 -22.37 7.17
C ARG A 120 0.56 -22.89 7.59
N ARG A 121 -0.19 -22.11 8.35
CA ARG A 121 -1.48 -22.52 8.92
C ARG A 121 -2.61 -22.58 7.89
N ALA A 122 -2.55 -21.72 6.89
CA ALA A 122 -3.47 -21.67 5.76
C ALA A 122 -2.71 -21.97 4.45
N ALA A 123 -3.43 -22.13 3.33
CA ALA A 123 -2.77 -22.39 2.05
C ALA A 123 -1.99 -21.15 1.56
N TYR A 124 -2.54 -19.96 1.81
CA TYR A 124 -2.02 -18.71 1.30
C TYR A 124 -1.68 -17.69 2.38
N SER A 125 -0.57 -16.99 2.15
CA SER A 125 -0.20 -15.72 2.74
C SER A 125 -0.32 -14.68 1.63
N TYR A 126 -1.33 -13.81 1.72
CA TYR A 126 -1.77 -12.91 0.65
C TYR A 126 -1.21 -11.50 0.82
N PHE A 127 -0.86 -10.87 -0.30
CA PHE A 127 -0.44 -9.47 -0.35
C PHE A 127 -1.03 -8.70 -1.54
N MET A 128 -1.35 -7.43 -1.25
CA MET A 128 -1.65 -6.31 -2.14
C MET A 128 -3.14 -5.97 -2.31
N ASN A 129 -3.38 -4.66 -2.27
CA ASN A 129 -4.59 -4.02 -2.73
C ASN A 129 -4.45 -3.67 -4.21
N VAL A 130 -5.58 -3.49 -4.90
CA VAL A 130 -5.62 -2.80 -6.20
C VAL A 130 -5.01 -1.40 -6.09
N CYS A 131 -5.18 -0.70 -4.96
CA CYS A 131 -4.62 0.63 -4.68
C CYS A 131 -3.09 0.64 -4.52
N THR A 132 -2.49 -0.46 -4.06
CA THR A 132 -1.02 -0.55 -3.87
C THR A 132 -0.27 -0.27 -5.18
N HIS A 133 -0.86 -0.71 -6.30
CA HIS A 133 -0.34 -0.50 -7.64
C HIS A 133 -0.24 0.98 -8.03
N SER A 134 -1.08 1.86 -7.47
CA SER A 134 -1.05 3.31 -7.77
C SER A 134 -0.30 4.11 -6.72
N TYR A 135 -0.50 3.82 -5.42
CA TYR A 135 0.09 4.63 -4.35
C TYR A 135 1.53 4.24 -3.97
N SER A 136 2.02 3.10 -4.43
CA SER A 136 3.37 2.63 -4.09
C SER A 136 4.16 2.11 -5.29
N LEU A 137 3.55 1.30 -6.16
CA LEU A 137 4.32 0.53 -7.16
C LEU A 137 4.39 1.18 -8.55
N VAL A 138 3.58 2.20 -8.83
CA VAL A 138 3.42 2.77 -10.19
C VAL A 138 4.72 3.24 -10.84
N TRP A 139 5.70 3.67 -10.04
CA TRP A 139 6.99 4.16 -10.52
C TRP A 139 8.14 3.15 -10.34
N TYR A 140 7.85 1.91 -9.94
CA TYR A 140 8.88 0.91 -9.77
C TYR A 140 9.47 0.51 -11.12
N ASP A 141 10.80 0.43 -11.16
CA ASP A 141 11.52 -0.28 -12.21
C ASP A 141 11.61 -1.79 -11.90
N TRP A 142 12.27 -2.54 -12.78
CA TRP A 142 12.47 -3.98 -12.58
C TRP A 142 13.25 -4.30 -11.30
N ARG A 143 14.28 -3.52 -10.96
CA ARG A 143 15.11 -3.78 -9.77
C ARG A 143 14.25 -3.68 -8.51
N GLN A 144 13.37 -2.69 -8.44
CA GLN A 144 12.48 -2.51 -7.30
C GLN A 144 11.41 -3.61 -7.22
N TRP A 145 10.90 -4.06 -8.37
CA TRP A 145 10.01 -5.23 -8.44
C TRP A 145 10.71 -6.53 -8.03
N GLU A 146 11.95 -6.76 -8.46
CA GLU A 146 12.73 -7.94 -8.06
C GLU A 146 12.97 -7.95 -6.54
N GLN A 147 13.31 -6.79 -5.96
CA GLN A 147 13.42 -6.63 -4.51
C GLN A 147 12.09 -6.87 -3.78
N MET A 148 10.97 -6.43 -4.35
CA MET A 148 9.64 -6.70 -3.79
C MET A 148 9.33 -8.20 -3.78
N LEU A 149 9.61 -8.91 -4.87
CA LEU A 149 9.41 -10.36 -4.96
C LEU A 149 10.33 -11.12 -4.00
N ASP A 150 11.58 -10.69 -3.85
CA ASP A 150 12.51 -11.28 -2.89
C ASP A 150 12.02 -11.07 -1.45
N TRP A 151 11.57 -9.85 -1.11
CA TRP A 151 10.96 -9.57 0.19
C TRP A 151 9.72 -10.44 0.45
N MET A 152 8.80 -10.53 -0.52
CA MET A 152 7.60 -11.37 -0.42
C MET A 152 7.96 -12.84 -0.14
N ALA A 153 8.91 -13.39 -0.90
CA ALA A 153 9.35 -14.77 -0.77
C ALA A 153 10.02 -15.05 0.59
N LEU A 154 10.81 -14.10 1.10
CA LEU A 154 11.47 -14.19 2.42
C LEU A 154 10.49 -14.00 3.58
N SER A 155 9.45 -13.19 3.41
CA SER A 155 8.38 -12.99 4.40
C SER A 155 7.30 -14.07 4.36
N GLY A 156 7.40 -15.04 3.45
CA GLY A 156 6.50 -16.19 3.35
C GLY A 156 5.17 -15.90 2.65
N ILE A 157 5.07 -14.79 1.92
CA ILE A 157 3.96 -14.48 1.00
C ILE A 157 4.05 -15.42 -0.21
N ASN A 158 2.92 -16.01 -0.60
CA ASN A 158 2.86 -16.92 -1.76
C ASN A 158 1.67 -16.66 -2.68
N LEU A 159 0.84 -15.65 -2.40
CA LEU A 159 -0.23 -15.19 -3.29
C LEU A 159 -0.25 -13.66 -3.29
N PHE A 160 -0.28 -13.06 -4.49
CA PHE A 160 -0.33 -11.60 -4.60
C PHE A 160 -1.06 -11.15 -5.85
N LEU A 161 -1.54 -9.91 -5.79
CA LEU A 161 -2.26 -9.28 -6.88
C LEU A 161 -1.30 -8.70 -7.95
N ALA A 162 -1.36 -9.25 -9.16
CA ALA A 162 -0.45 -8.94 -10.27
C ALA A 162 -1.18 -8.18 -11.40
N LEU A 163 -1.32 -6.86 -11.25
CA LEU A 163 -2.08 -6.00 -12.17
C LEU A 163 -1.25 -5.14 -13.13
N THR A 164 0.07 -5.15 -12.99
CA THR A 164 0.99 -4.36 -13.83
C THR A 164 0.76 -4.69 -15.31
N GLY A 165 0.68 -3.67 -16.17
CA GLY A 165 0.60 -3.85 -17.62
C GLY A 165 -0.76 -4.28 -18.20
N GLN A 166 -1.81 -4.42 -17.39
CA GLN A 166 -3.13 -4.85 -17.89
C GLN A 166 -3.74 -3.87 -18.93
N GLU A 167 -3.34 -2.60 -18.90
CA GLU A 167 -3.82 -1.58 -19.85
C GLU A 167 -3.42 -1.93 -21.29
N GLU A 168 -2.30 -2.62 -21.50
CA GLU A 168 -1.89 -3.11 -22.83
C GLU A 168 -2.81 -4.23 -23.32
N VAL A 169 -3.22 -5.15 -22.43
CA VAL A 169 -4.18 -6.22 -22.72
C VAL A 169 -5.52 -5.59 -23.14
N GLN A 170 -6.03 -4.66 -22.34
CA GLN A 170 -7.22 -3.87 -22.65
C GLN A 170 -7.11 -3.15 -23.99
N TYR A 171 -5.97 -2.48 -24.22
CA TYR A 171 -5.73 -1.77 -25.46
C TYR A 171 -5.83 -2.69 -26.67
N ARG A 172 -5.14 -3.84 -26.65
CA ARG A 172 -5.15 -4.80 -27.77
C ARG A 172 -6.55 -5.35 -28.03
N VAL A 173 -7.27 -5.71 -26.97
CA VAL A 173 -8.66 -6.16 -27.06
C VAL A 173 -9.50 -5.06 -27.70
N PHE A 174 -9.59 -3.86 -27.13
CA PHE A 174 -10.45 -2.80 -27.66
C PHE A 174 -10.07 -2.32 -29.07
N ARG A 175 -8.77 -2.35 -29.43
CA ARG A 175 -8.33 -2.11 -30.81
C ARG A 175 -8.89 -3.16 -31.77
N SER A 176 -8.93 -4.43 -31.37
CA SER A 176 -9.49 -5.51 -32.20
C SER A 176 -11.01 -5.36 -32.43
N PHE A 177 -11.71 -4.71 -31.50
CA PHE A 177 -13.13 -4.34 -31.62
C PHE A 177 -13.36 -2.97 -32.29
N GLY A 178 -12.33 -2.33 -32.86
CA GLY A 178 -12.48 -1.16 -33.74
C GLY A 178 -12.43 0.21 -33.06
N LEU A 179 -12.05 0.31 -31.79
CA LEU A 179 -11.74 1.60 -31.16
C LEU A 179 -10.41 2.17 -31.66
N SER A 180 -10.31 3.48 -31.79
CA SER A 180 -9.07 4.19 -32.16
C SER A 180 -8.08 4.27 -30.99
N ASP A 181 -6.82 4.58 -31.30
CA ASP A 181 -5.76 4.74 -30.30
C ASP A 181 -6.14 5.77 -29.22
N LEU A 182 -6.60 6.95 -29.64
CA LEU A 182 -6.93 8.05 -28.74
C LEU A 182 -8.22 7.78 -27.94
N GLU A 183 -9.22 7.11 -28.53
CA GLU A 183 -10.43 6.71 -27.78
C GLU A 183 -10.08 5.81 -26.60
N ILE A 184 -9.15 4.88 -26.78
CA ILE A 184 -8.73 3.97 -25.70
C ILE A 184 -7.84 4.68 -24.69
N ARG A 185 -6.84 5.44 -25.15
CA ARG A 185 -5.88 6.09 -24.26
C ARG A 185 -6.49 7.18 -23.41
N SER A 186 -7.49 7.89 -23.92
CA SER A 186 -8.23 8.93 -23.18
C SER A 186 -9.26 8.34 -22.21
N TRP A 187 -9.63 7.07 -22.37
CA TRP A 187 -10.46 6.38 -21.38
C TRP A 187 -9.68 6.11 -20.09
N PHE A 188 -8.40 5.75 -20.19
CA PHE A 188 -7.55 5.58 -19.02
C PHE A 188 -7.21 6.91 -18.35
N ASN A 189 -7.12 6.88 -17.02
CA ASN A 189 -6.43 7.93 -16.27
C ASN A 189 -4.91 7.85 -16.51
N GLY A 190 -4.19 8.87 -16.07
CA GLY A 190 -2.72 8.86 -16.06
C GLY A 190 -2.16 7.79 -15.12
N PRO A 191 -0.85 7.47 -15.22
CA PRO A 191 -0.23 6.33 -14.54
C PRO A 191 -0.55 6.20 -13.04
N ALA A 192 -0.48 7.32 -12.30
CA ALA A 192 -0.71 7.34 -10.85
C ALA A 192 -2.18 7.07 -10.46
N PHE A 193 -3.07 6.90 -11.42
CA PHE A 193 -4.51 6.80 -11.21
C PHE A 193 -5.16 5.55 -11.82
N LEU A 194 -4.35 4.55 -12.18
CA LEU A 194 -4.83 3.38 -12.90
C LEU A 194 -5.69 2.45 -12.07
N THR A 195 -5.49 2.36 -10.74
CA THR A 195 -6.38 1.58 -9.86
C THR A 195 -7.85 1.90 -10.10
N TRP A 196 -8.17 3.17 -10.29
CA TRP A 196 -9.53 3.64 -10.48
C TRP A 196 -10.04 3.37 -11.90
N SER A 197 -9.17 3.45 -12.91
CA SER A 197 -9.48 3.00 -14.29
C SER A 197 -9.77 1.49 -14.36
N ARG A 198 -9.25 0.70 -13.40
CA ARG A 198 -9.42 -0.75 -13.29
C ARG A 198 -10.68 -1.18 -12.53
N GLY A 199 -11.61 -0.27 -12.25
CA GLY A 199 -12.95 -0.64 -11.76
C GLY A 199 -13.27 -0.34 -10.29
N GLN A 200 -12.46 0.47 -9.59
CA GLN A 200 -12.69 0.87 -8.19
C GLN A 200 -13.37 2.24 -8.06
N ASN A 201 -14.69 2.33 -8.27
CA ASN A 201 -15.55 3.52 -8.05
C ASN A 201 -15.28 4.81 -8.87
N GLU A 202 -14.06 5.09 -9.33
CA GLU A 202 -13.74 6.33 -10.05
C GLU A 202 -13.40 6.05 -11.52
N TYR A 203 -14.41 6.27 -12.35
CA TYR A 203 -14.46 5.87 -13.74
C TYR A 203 -13.38 6.54 -14.59
N GLY A 204 -12.71 5.76 -15.44
CA GLY A 204 -11.79 6.22 -16.47
C GLY A 204 -12.35 7.46 -17.19
N ALA A 205 -11.79 8.62 -16.85
CA ALA A 205 -12.24 9.95 -17.23
C ALA A 205 -11.06 10.84 -17.62
N GLY A 206 -9.93 10.22 -17.99
CA GLY A 206 -8.73 10.94 -18.41
C GLY A 206 -8.12 11.80 -17.31
N ILE A 207 -8.25 11.42 -16.03
CA ILE A 207 -7.66 12.16 -14.90
C ILE A 207 -6.14 12.12 -15.06
N ALA A 208 -5.53 13.28 -15.27
CA ALA A 208 -4.10 13.41 -15.58
C ALA A 208 -3.64 12.52 -16.76
N GLY A 209 -4.56 12.16 -17.67
CA GLY A 209 -4.31 11.38 -18.88
C GLY A 209 -4.11 12.25 -20.13
N PRO A 210 -4.07 11.67 -21.34
CA PRO A 210 -4.31 10.26 -21.66
C PRO A 210 -3.14 9.36 -21.26
N LEU A 211 -3.39 8.06 -21.11
CA LEU A 211 -2.33 7.10 -20.81
C LEU A 211 -1.41 6.90 -22.04
N PRO A 212 -0.08 7.05 -21.91
CA PRO A 212 0.85 6.84 -23.03
C PRO A 212 0.94 5.36 -23.45
N ARG A 213 1.07 5.09 -24.75
CA ARG A 213 1.38 3.75 -25.28
C ARG A 213 2.75 3.28 -24.80
N SER A 214 3.70 4.21 -24.69
CA SER A 214 5.03 3.94 -24.16
C SER A 214 4.97 3.38 -22.73
N PHE A 215 4.16 3.97 -21.85
CA PHE A 215 3.87 3.44 -20.51
C PHE A 215 3.23 2.05 -20.57
N MET A 216 2.14 1.88 -21.31
CA MET A 216 1.39 0.61 -21.38
C MET A 216 2.30 -0.56 -21.77
N ARG A 217 3.13 -0.39 -22.81
CA ARG A 217 4.06 -1.42 -23.28
C ARG A 217 5.15 -1.74 -22.26
N GLN A 218 5.75 -0.72 -21.67
CA GLN A 218 6.78 -0.89 -20.65
C GLN A 218 6.25 -1.67 -19.44
N GLN A 219 5.04 -1.34 -18.96
CA GLN A 219 4.42 -2.07 -17.85
C GLN A 219 4.03 -3.50 -18.23
N TYR A 220 3.60 -3.73 -19.47
CA TYR A 220 3.33 -5.07 -19.99
C TYR A 220 4.59 -5.94 -20.02
N ASP A 221 5.72 -5.41 -20.52
CA ASP A 221 7.01 -6.12 -20.53
C ASP A 221 7.52 -6.37 -19.09
N MET A 222 7.29 -5.42 -18.18
CA MET A 222 7.63 -5.59 -16.77
C MET A 222 6.79 -6.69 -16.11
N GLN A 223 5.51 -6.78 -16.42
CA GLN A 223 4.63 -7.82 -15.89
C GLN A 223 5.07 -9.22 -16.30
N GLN A 224 5.55 -9.40 -17.54
CA GLN A 224 6.11 -10.68 -17.99
C GLN A 224 7.27 -11.13 -17.10
N GLN A 225 8.14 -10.19 -16.70
CA GLN A 225 9.24 -10.47 -15.78
C GLN A 225 8.74 -10.75 -14.35
N ILE A 226 7.76 -9.98 -13.86
CA ILE A 226 7.17 -10.13 -12.53
C ILE A 226 6.60 -11.55 -12.35
N VAL A 227 5.71 -11.99 -13.25
CA VAL A 227 5.06 -13.31 -13.11
C VAL A 227 6.03 -14.47 -13.34
N ALA A 228 7.02 -14.31 -14.22
CA ALA A 228 8.06 -15.31 -14.43
C ALA A 228 8.90 -15.49 -13.15
N ARG A 229 9.35 -14.40 -12.54
CA ARG A 229 10.14 -14.46 -11.30
C ARG A 229 9.31 -14.92 -10.10
N ALA A 230 8.05 -14.52 -10.01
CA ALA A 230 7.14 -15.01 -8.98
C ALA A 230 7.02 -16.55 -9.01
N ARG A 231 6.77 -17.14 -10.19
CA ARG A 231 6.68 -18.59 -10.36
C ARG A 231 7.98 -19.31 -10.02
N GLN A 232 9.12 -18.73 -10.38
CA GLN A 232 10.44 -19.25 -10.00
C GLN A 232 10.62 -19.33 -8.47
N LEU A 233 10.01 -18.44 -7.72
CA LEU A 233 10.03 -18.40 -6.26
C LEU A 233 8.85 -19.15 -5.60
N GLY A 234 7.98 -19.78 -6.41
CA GLY A 234 6.79 -20.48 -5.91
C GLY A 234 5.64 -19.57 -5.47
N LEU A 235 5.62 -18.32 -5.94
CA LEU A 235 4.55 -17.35 -5.69
C LEU A 235 3.49 -17.45 -6.80
N THR A 236 2.22 -17.35 -6.41
CA THR A 236 1.05 -17.29 -7.29
C THR A 236 0.71 -15.84 -7.61
N GLY A 237 0.72 -15.47 -8.89
CA GLY A 237 0.26 -14.17 -9.36
C GLY A 237 -1.23 -14.20 -9.72
N GLN A 238 -2.04 -13.48 -8.98
CA GLN A 238 -3.46 -13.29 -9.27
C GLN A 238 -3.63 -12.24 -10.37
N LEU A 239 -4.08 -12.66 -11.55
CA LEU A 239 -4.22 -11.83 -12.75
C LEU A 239 -5.60 -11.14 -12.80
N PRO A 240 -5.79 -10.05 -13.57
CA PRO A 240 -7.11 -9.45 -13.75
C PRO A 240 -7.97 -10.23 -14.75
N GLY A 241 -9.25 -10.47 -14.43
CA GLY A 241 -10.23 -10.96 -15.39
C GLY A 241 -11.06 -9.85 -16.03
N PHE A 242 -11.70 -10.14 -17.16
CA PHE A 242 -12.66 -9.20 -17.75
C PHE A 242 -13.91 -9.12 -16.89
N GLN A 243 -14.14 -7.94 -16.34
CA GLN A 243 -15.19 -7.72 -15.36
C GLN A 243 -16.38 -6.92 -15.92
N GLY A 244 -16.26 -6.29 -17.10
CA GLY A 244 -17.35 -5.56 -17.77
C GLY A 244 -17.13 -4.05 -17.92
N ASN A 245 -16.08 -3.48 -17.31
CA ASN A 245 -15.69 -2.10 -17.54
C ASN A 245 -15.14 -1.90 -18.95
N VAL A 246 -15.72 -0.98 -19.71
CA VAL A 246 -15.37 -0.70 -21.11
C VAL A 246 -15.40 0.81 -21.39
N PRO A 247 -14.69 1.32 -22.40
CA PRO A 247 -14.90 2.68 -22.89
C PRO A 247 -16.34 2.88 -23.41
N VAL A 248 -17.00 4.00 -23.11
CA VAL A 248 -18.35 4.29 -23.67
C VAL A 248 -18.33 4.31 -25.20
N SER A 249 -17.21 4.71 -25.81
CA SER A 249 -17.03 4.68 -27.26
C SER A 249 -17.21 3.30 -27.88
N LEU A 250 -17.10 2.21 -27.10
CA LEU A 250 -17.37 0.86 -27.58
C LEU A 250 -18.81 0.69 -28.07
N LYS A 251 -19.77 1.45 -27.51
CA LYS A 251 -21.17 1.45 -27.96
C LYS A 251 -21.33 1.99 -29.39
N ARG A 252 -20.40 2.78 -29.89
CA ARG A 252 -20.38 3.19 -31.32
C ARG A 252 -20.15 2.00 -32.24
N VAL A 253 -19.35 1.01 -31.80
CA VAL A 253 -18.97 -0.17 -32.61
C VAL A 253 -19.86 -1.38 -32.28
N LEU A 254 -20.31 -1.48 -31.03
CA LEU A 254 -21.24 -2.49 -30.53
C LEU A 254 -22.59 -1.83 -30.17
N ALA A 255 -23.27 -1.29 -31.18
CA ALA A 255 -24.47 -0.45 -31.00
C ALA A 255 -25.62 -1.12 -30.25
N ASP A 256 -25.79 -2.42 -30.43
CA ASP A 256 -26.86 -3.21 -29.79
C ASP A 256 -26.47 -3.75 -28.40
N SER A 257 -25.22 -3.56 -27.97
CA SER A 257 -24.76 -4.07 -26.68
C SER A 257 -25.27 -3.22 -25.52
N ASN A 258 -25.67 -3.89 -24.44
CA ASN A 258 -26.10 -3.32 -23.18
C ASN A 258 -24.91 -2.74 -22.40
N ILE A 259 -24.42 -1.60 -22.88
CA ILE A 259 -23.36 -0.80 -22.30
C ILE A 259 -23.95 0.50 -21.74
N THR A 260 -23.56 0.83 -20.51
CA THR A 260 -23.96 2.11 -19.90
C THR A 260 -23.31 3.31 -20.53
N GLU A 261 -24.02 4.43 -20.45
CA GLU A 261 -23.55 5.75 -20.86
C GLU A 261 -23.50 6.66 -19.63
N ALA A 262 -22.55 6.41 -18.74
CA ALA A 262 -22.34 7.22 -17.53
C ALA A 262 -20.93 7.86 -17.56
N GLY A 263 -20.83 9.04 -18.18
CA GLY A 263 -19.53 9.70 -18.36
C GLY A 263 -18.69 9.02 -19.45
N ALA A 264 -17.38 8.88 -19.21
CA ALA A 264 -16.45 8.30 -20.20
C ALA A 264 -16.24 6.78 -20.07
N THR A 265 -16.69 6.16 -18.98
CA THR A 265 -16.66 4.70 -18.78
C THR A 265 -18.05 4.10 -18.85
N GLY A 266 -18.18 3.03 -19.64
CA GLY A 266 -19.37 2.21 -19.74
C GLY A 266 -19.20 0.90 -18.98
N TRP A 267 -20.33 0.29 -18.64
CA TRP A 267 -20.43 -1.04 -18.07
C TRP A 267 -21.21 -1.94 -19.00
N MET A 268 -20.58 -3.01 -19.48
CA MET A 268 -21.25 -4.05 -20.25
C MET A 268 -21.90 -5.05 -19.30
N ASP A 269 -23.21 -5.24 -19.41
CA ASP A 269 -23.92 -6.30 -18.65
C ASP A 269 -23.38 -7.67 -19.07
N SER A 270 -23.08 -8.56 -18.12
CA SER A 270 -22.64 -9.92 -18.46
C SER A 270 -23.69 -10.80 -19.11
N LEU A 271 -24.96 -10.39 -19.03
CA LEU A 271 -26.03 -11.01 -19.79
C LEU A 271 -26.12 -10.52 -21.25
N ASP A 272 -25.30 -9.54 -21.64
CA ASP A 272 -25.20 -9.12 -23.03
C ASP A 272 -24.67 -10.27 -23.89
N PRO A 273 -25.30 -10.57 -25.05
CA PRO A 273 -24.85 -11.65 -25.93
C PRO A 273 -23.38 -11.57 -26.35
N ARG A 274 -22.80 -10.36 -26.39
CA ARG A 274 -21.40 -10.13 -26.79
C ARG A 274 -20.41 -10.07 -25.63
N PHE A 275 -20.86 -10.18 -24.37
CA PHE A 275 -19.95 -10.13 -23.22
C PHE A 275 -18.90 -11.26 -23.29
N ALA A 276 -19.33 -12.44 -23.74
CA ALA A 276 -18.46 -13.59 -23.93
C ALA A 276 -17.34 -13.34 -24.93
N GLU A 277 -17.60 -12.59 -26.01
CA GLU A 277 -16.61 -12.28 -27.05
C GLU A 277 -15.46 -11.43 -26.47
N LEU A 278 -15.79 -10.41 -25.68
CA LEU A 278 -14.78 -9.57 -25.00
C LEU A 278 -14.04 -10.33 -23.91
N ALA A 279 -14.76 -11.13 -23.11
CA ALA A 279 -14.15 -11.96 -22.08
C ALA A 279 -13.14 -12.96 -22.66
N ASP A 280 -13.49 -13.63 -23.76
CA ASP A 280 -12.63 -14.60 -24.43
C ASP A 280 -11.41 -13.92 -25.06
N ALA A 281 -11.61 -12.77 -25.72
CA ALA A 281 -10.50 -11.99 -26.28
C ALA A 281 -9.54 -11.52 -25.19
N TRP A 282 -10.06 -11.05 -24.06
CA TRP A 282 -9.27 -10.67 -22.89
C TRP A 282 -8.48 -11.83 -22.33
N MET A 283 -9.14 -12.94 -22.01
CA MET A 283 -8.50 -14.09 -21.38
C MET A 283 -7.44 -14.70 -22.29
N LYS A 284 -7.70 -14.77 -23.59
CA LYS A 284 -6.70 -15.21 -24.58
C LYS A 284 -5.49 -14.30 -24.61
N GLU A 285 -5.67 -12.99 -24.71
CA GLU A 285 -4.56 -12.03 -24.71
C GLU A 285 -3.76 -12.14 -23.40
N LEU A 286 -4.44 -12.09 -22.25
CA LEU A 286 -3.84 -12.14 -20.92
C LEU A 286 -3.01 -13.41 -20.70
N THR A 287 -3.59 -14.59 -20.93
CA THR A 287 -2.93 -15.87 -20.67
C THR A 287 -1.82 -16.18 -21.67
N SER A 288 -1.96 -15.76 -22.93
CA SER A 288 -0.86 -15.88 -23.90
C SER A 288 0.33 -14.97 -23.57
N SER A 289 0.05 -13.84 -22.93
CA SER A 289 1.06 -12.83 -22.58
C SER A 289 1.80 -13.17 -21.30
N PHE A 290 1.08 -13.64 -20.28
CA PHE A 290 1.58 -13.77 -18.91
C PHE A 290 1.54 -15.20 -18.37
N GLY A 291 1.01 -16.18 -19.12
CA GLY A 291 0.65 -17.48 -18.56
C GLY A 291 -0.51 -17.37 -17.56
N THR A 292 -0.72 -18.40 -16.75
CA THR A 292 -1.72 -18.40 -15.68
C THR A 292 -1.22 -19.19 -14.47
N ASP A 293 -1.65 -18.76 -13.28
CA ASP A 293 -1.57 -19.53 -12.04
C ASP A 293 -2.99 -19.85 -11.51
N HIS A 294 -3.98 -19.77 -12.40
CA HIS A 294 -5.41 -20.03 -12.22
C HIS A 294 -6.17 -19.04 -11.31
N TRP A 295 -5.50 -18.03 -10.75
CA TRP A 295 -6.14 -17.02 -9.91
C TRP A 295 -6.49 -15.76 -10.71
N TYR A 296 -7.76 -15.37 -10.68
CA TYR A 296 -8.26 -14.19 -11.39
C TYR A 296 -9.14 -13.29 -10.53
N GLN A 297 -8.84 -12.00 -10.51
CA GLN A 297 -9.63 -10.98 -9.83
C GLN A 297 -10.65 -10.32 -10.77
N LEU A 298 -11.92 -10.39 -10.40
CA LEU A 298 -13.01 -9.66 -11.06
C LEU A 298 -13.87 -9.00 -9.98
N ASP A 299 -13.81 -7.68 -9.90
CA ASP A 299 -14.57 -6.91 -8.90
C ASP A 299 -15.65 -6.05 -9.52
N GLY A 300 -15.76 -6.08 -10.85
CA GLY A 300 -16.51 -5.10 -11.62
C GLY A 300 -17.97 -4.89 -11.22
N TYR A 301 -18.56 -5.85 -10.52
CA TYR A 301 -19.86 -5.70 -9.89
C TYR A 301 -19.79 -4.94 -8.55
N PHE A 302 -18.88 -3.98 -8.46
CA PHE A 302 -18.55 -3.18 -7.30
C PHE A 302 -19.68 -2.19 -6.99
N ASN A 303 -20.08 -2.15 -5.73
CA ASN A 303 -20.97 -1.19 -5.06
C ASN A 303 -21.69 -0.11 -5.94
N GLY A 304 -23.01 -0.27 -6.13
CA GLY A 304 -23.98 0.79 -5.86
C GLY A 304 -24.18 1.97 -6.83
N GLY A 305 -23.15 2.45 -7.53
CA GLY A 305 -23.18 3.78 -8.16
C GLY A 305 -23.42 3.83 -9.68
N THR A 306 -22.95 2.84 -10.44
CA THR A 306 -23.00 2.87 -11.92
C THR A 306 -23.24 1.52 -12.59
N ALA A 307 -23.42 0.46 -11.80
CA ALA A 307 -24.05 -0.74 -12.28
C ALA A 307 -25.43 -0.35 -12.88
N PRO A 308 -25.65 -0.43 -14.21
CA PRO A 308 -26.85 0.10 -14.88
C PRO A 308 -28.19 -0.38 -14.31
N TRP A 309 -28.15 -1.52 -13.63
CA TRP A 309 -29.32 -2.20 -13.10
C TRP A 309 -29.71 -1.77 -11.69
N LEU A 310 -28.98 -0.85 -11.07
CA LEU A 310 -29.46 -0.12 -9.90
C LEU A 310 -30.19 1.13 -10.41
N SER A 311 -31.44 0.93 -10.85
CA SER A 311 -32.30 1.97 -11.46
C SER A 311 -32.69 3.11 -10.51
N THR A 312 -32.22 3.07 -9.27
CA THR A 312 -32.23 4.22 -8.39
C THR A 312 -30.81 4.76 -8.33
N ARG A 313 -30.65 6.08 -8.47
CA ARG A 313 -29.54 6.82 -7.85
C ARG A 313 -29.63 6.63 -6.33
N SER A 314 -29.58 5.40 -5.85
CA SER A 314 -29.44 5.11 -4.44
C SER A 314 -28.07 5.64 -4.12
N THR A 315 -28.07 6.61 -3.24
CA THR A 315 -26.92 7.15 -2.55
C THR A 315 -26.20 6.01 -1.81
N HIS A 316 -25.50 5.17 -2.54
CA HIS A 316 -24.36 4.42 -2.04
C HIS A 316 -23.13 5.22 -2.38
N ALA A 317 -23.15 6.49 -1.95
CA ALA A 317 -21.92 7.08 -1.45
C ALA A 317 -21.31 6.04 -0.50
N ALA A 318 -19.99 5.87 -0.57
CA ALA A 318 -19.21 5.42 0.57
C ALA A 318 -19.42 6.45 1.70
N ALA A 319 -20.61 6.47 2.29
CA ALA A 319 -20.95 7.25 3.45
C ALA A 319 -20.87 6.27 4.61
N GLY A 320 -19.95 6.54 5.53
CA GLY A 320 -19.73 5.79 6.76
C GLY A 320 -20.98 5.70 7.64
N GLY A 321 -21.89 4.81 7.26
CA GLY A 321 -22.98 4.31 8.09
C GLY A 321 -22.50 3.09 8.85
N ALA A 322 -22.91 2.98 10.11
CA ALA A 322 -22.55 1.90 11.02
C ALA A 322 -22.64 0.50 10.37
N HIS A 323 -21.65 -0.34 10.67
CA HIS A 323 -21.65 -1.78 10.38
C HIS A 323 -22.83 -2.44 11.09
N SER A 324 -24.00 -2.48 10.46
CA SER A 324 -25.11 -3.25 11.01
C SER A 324 -24.85 -4.73 10.76
N SER A 325 -24.75 -5.52 11.82
CA SER A 325 -24.62 -6.97 11.75
C SER A 325 -25.85 -7.58 11.10
N ARG A 326 -25.65 -8.67 10.34
CA ARG A 326 -26.78 -9.50 9.89
C ARG A 326 -27.22 -10.35 11.06
N GLY A 327 -28.48 -10.24 11.47
CA GLY A 327 -29.04 -11.03 12.58
C GLY A 327 -29.33 -12.51 12.26
N SER A 328 -28.77 -13.08 11.18
CA SER A 328 -29.01 -14.50 10.83
C SER A 328 -27.81 -15.13 10.10
N ALA A 329 -27.33 -16.23 10.69
CA ALA A 329 -26.32 -17.12 10.12
C ALA A 329 -26.81 -17.93 8.90
N ALA A 330 -28.12 -18.04 8.65
CA ALA A 330 -28.61 -18.81 7.51
C ALA A 330 -28.29 -18.14 6.16
N GLU A 331 -27.80 -18.92 5.21
CA GLU A 331 -27.60 -18.48 3.82
C GLU A 331 -28.96 -18.04 3.23
N PRO A 332 -29.09 -16.81 2.69
CA PRO A 332 -30.31 -16.42 1.99
C PRO A 332 -30.48 -17.19 0.68
N PRO A 333 -31.70 -17.28 0.12
CA PRO A 333 -31.84 -17.69 -1.25
C PRO A 333 -31.04 -16.76 -2.17
N ALA A 334 -30.31 -17.35 -3.12
CA ALA A 334 -29.59 -16.59 -4.13
C ALA A 334 -30.54 -15.75 -4.98
N ASP A 335 -30.21 -14.48 -5.18
CA ASP A 335 -30.91 -13.65 -6.14
C ASP A 335 -30.62 -14.15 -7.56
N ALA A 336 -31.67 -14.51 -8.30
CA ALA A 336 -31.56 -15.15 -9.60
C ALA A 336 -30.86 -14.27 -10.66
N LEU A 337 -30.97 -12.94 -10.56
CA LEU A 337 -30.31 -12.03 -11.51
C LEU A 337 -28.80 -11.99 -11.25
N TRP A 338 -28.40 -11.87 -9.99
CA TRP A 338 -26.99 -11.86 -9.60
C TRP A 338 -26.32 -13.21 -9.87
N LEU A 339 -27.03 -14.32 -9.62
CA LEU A 339 -26.57 -15.66 -9.99
C LEU A 339 -26.27 -15.77 -11.49
N ARG A 340 -27.20 -15.33 -12.34
CA ARG A 340 -27.02 -15.39 -13.81
C ARG A 340 -25.86 -14.51 -14.29
N ARG A 341 -25.72 -13.30 -13.73
CA ARG A 341 -24.62 -12.38 -14.07
C ARG A 341 -23.27 -12.91 -13.62
N GLY A 342 -23.20 -13.42 -12.39
CA GLY A 342 -22.00 -14.07 -11.88
C GLY A 342 -21.61 -15.27 -12.75
N ALA A 343 -22.58 -16.09 -13.16
CA ALA A 343 -22.31 -17.30 -13.93
C ALA A 343 -21.78 -16.97 -15.33
N ALA A 344 -22.33 -15.92 -15.96
CA ALA A 344 -21.83 -15.42 -17.23
C ALA A 344 -20.42 -14.82 -17.13
N ALA A 345 -20.13 -14.09 -16.05
CA ALA A 345 -18.80 -13.56 -15.77
C ALA A 345 -17.78 -14.69 -15.53
N TYR A 346 -18.10 -15.64 -14.66
CA TYR A 346 -17.26 -16.80 -14.37
C TYR A 346 -17.01 -17.66 -15.60
N ALA A 347 -18.03 -17.86 -16.45
CA ALA A 347 -17.88 -18.58 -17.71
C ALA A 347 -16.84 -17.92 -18.63
N GLY A 348 -16.66 -16.59 -18.57
CA GLY A 348 -15.60 -15.87 -19.29
C GLY A 348 -14.19 -16.33 -18.93
N LEU A 349 -13.95 -16.62 -17.65
CA LEU A 349 -12.70 -17.20 -17.18
C LEU A 349 -12.60 -18.67 -17.58
N ASN A 350 -13.63 -19.44 -17.19
CA ASN A 350 -13.65 -20.89 -17.21
C ASN A 350 -13.55 -21.50 -18.62
N ARG A 351 -14.00 -20.76 -19.66
CA ARG A 351 -13.84 -21.20 -21.05
C ARG A 351 -12.38 -21.29 -21.49
N THR A 352 -11.53 -20.39 -21.00
CA THR A 352 -10.10 -20.34 -21.36
C THR A 352 -9.24 -21.10 -20.35
N ASP A 353 -9.61 -21.03 -19.07
CA ASP A 353 -8.92 -21.71 -17.96
C ASP A 353 -9.93 -22.51 -17.12
N PRO A 354 -10.08 -23.83 -17.35
CA PRO A 354 -11.00 -24.69 -16.59
C PRO A 354 -10.70 -24.76 -15.08
N ASP A 355 -9.49 -24.37 -14.68
CA ASP A 355 -9.05 -24.35 -13.29
C ASP A 355 -9.21 -22.97 -12.63
N ALA A 356 -9.77 -21.99 -13.35
CA ALA A 356 -9.95 -20.62 -12.87
C ALA A 356 -10.65 -20.53 -11.51
N VAL A 357 -9.95 -19.91 -10.57
CA VAL A 357 -10.43 -19.41 -9.29
C VAL A 357 -10.74 -17.92 -9.46
N TRP A 358 -12.00 -17.57 -9.25
CA TRP A 358 -12.48 -16.20 -9.19
C TRP A 358 -12.34 -15.68 -7.76
N SER A 359 -11.44 -14.74 -7.57
CA SER A 359 -11.36 -13.93 -6.36
C SER A 359 -12.15 -12.64 -6.47
N PHE A 360 -12.88 -12.27 -5.43
CA PHE A 360 -13.69 -11.05 -5.37
C PHE A 360 -13.35 -10.24 -4.12
N GLN A 361 -13.14 -8.93 -4.27
CA GLN A 361 -12.82 -8.05 -3.15
C GLN A 361 -14.02 -7.85 -2.22
N GLY A 362 -13.85 -8.22 -0.96
CA GLY A 362 -14.85 -8.11 0.10
C GLY A 362 -15.25 -6.67 0.42
N PHE A 363 -14.35 -5.69 0.24
CA PHE A 363 -14.66 -4.27 0.50
C PHE A 363 -15.89 -3.77 -0.26
N SER A 364 -16.19 -4.35 -1.44
CA SER A 364 -17.41 -4.10 -2.21
C SER A 364 -18.70 -4.27 -1.39
N PHE A 365 -18.65 -5.16 -0.39
CA PHE A 365 -19.75 -5.55 0.47
C PHE A 365 -19.82 -4.71 1.75
N ILE A 366 -18.98 -3.68 1.90
CA ILE A 366 -18.91 -2.95 3.18
C ILE A 366 -20.26 -2.38 3.62
N GLY A 367 -21.07 -1.92 2.66
CA GLY A 367 -22.45 -1.45 2.88
C GLY A 367 -23.55 -2.48 2.63
N TRP A 368 -23.24 -3.78 2.55
CA TRP A 368 -24.16 -4.86 2.16
C TRP A 368 -24.81 -5.59 3.34
N SER A 369 -25.60 -4.88 4.16
CA SER A 369 -26.16 -5.42 5.40
C SER A 369 -27.64 -5.85 5.35
N GLY A 370 -28.32 -5.66 4.22
CA GLY A 370 -29.74 -6.03 4.04
C GLY A 370 -29.95 -7.41 3.43
N ALA A 371 -31.12 -8.03 3.67
CA ALA A 371 -31.48 -9.33 3.11
C ALA A 371 -31.30 -9.42 1.58
N GLN A 372 -31.67 -8.36 0.85
CA GLN A 372 -31.50 -8.28 -0.61
C GLN A 372 -30.02 -8.30 -1.03
N LYS A 373 -29.14 -7.58 -0.31
CA LYS A 373 -27.72 -7.53 -0.64
C LYS A 373 -27.00 -8.83 -0.27
N ALA A 374 -27.44 -9.47 0.81
CA ALA A 374 -27.00 -10.82 1.15
C ALA A 374 -27.45 -11.85 0.09
N ALA A 375 -28.68 -11.75 -0.42
CA ALA A 375 -29.16 -12.59 -1.53
C ALA A 375 -28.36 -12.36 -2.83
N ALA A 376 -27.93 -11.11 -3.09
CA ALA A 376 -27.04 -10.79 -4.20
C ALA A 376 -25.65 -11.45 -4.04
N LEU A 377 -25.05 -11.35 -2.84
CA LEU A 377 -23.80 -12.02 -2.53
C LEU A 377 -23.91 -13.55 -2.67
N ALA A 378 -24.97 -14.16 -2.14
CA ALA A 378 -25.25 -15.58 -2.33
C ALA A 378 -25.38 -15.94 -3.83
N GLY A 379 -25.98 -15.07 -4.63
CA GLY A 379 -26.02 -15.21 -6.09
C GLY A 379 -24.62 -15.30 -6.71
N PHE A 380 -23.70 -14.41 -6.33
CA PHE A 380 -22.31 -14.47 -6.80
C PHE A 380 -21.57 -15.73 -6.33
N ILE A 381 -21.69 -16.08 -5.05
CA ILE A 381 -21.06 -17.28 -4.48
C ILE A 381 -21.50 -18.53 -5.24
N GLN A 382 -22.81 -18.68 -5.47
CA GLN A 382 -23.38 -19.84 -6.16
C GLN A 382 -23.14 -19.83 -7.68
N SER A 383 -22.53 -18.77 -8.22
CA SER A 383 -22.33 -18.60 -9.66
C SER A 383 -21.08 -19.31 -10.21
N ALA A 384 -20.19 -19.75 -9.32
CA ALA A 384 -19.05 -20.59 -9.64
C ALA A 384 -19.12 -21.90 -8.83
N PRO A 385 -18.38 -22.94 -9.21
CA PRO A 385 -18.22 -24.13 -8.38
C PRO A 385 -17.74 -23.77 -6.96
N LYS A 386 -18.13 -24.57 -5.96
CA LYS A 386 -17.96 -24.29 -4.53
C LYS A 386 -16.54 -23.84 -4.11
N ASP A 387 -15.51 -24.37 -4.75
CA ASP A 387 -14.10 -24.09 -4.42
C ASP A 387 -13.42 -23.11 -5.41
N LYS A 388 -14.20 -22.48 -6.29
CA LYS A 388 -13.71 -21.58 -7.36
C LYS A 388 -14.15 -20.13 -7.18
N PHE A 389 -14.96 -19.80 -6.17
CA PHE A 389 -15.24 -18.42 -5.75
C PHE A 389 -14.57 -18.15 -4.41
N VAL A 390 -13.71 -17.15 -4.33
CA VAL A 390 -12.94 -16.79 -3.13
C VAL A 390 -13.15 -15.33 -2.78
N ILE A 391 -13.54 -15.06 -1.54
CA ILE A 391 -13.66 -13.68 -1.06
C ILE A 391 -12.32 -13.23 -0.49
N ILE A 392 -11.80 -12.09 -0.94
CA ILE A 392 -10.69 -11.41 -0.27
C ILE A 392 -11.32 -10.47 0.77
N ASP A 393 -11.41 -10.90 2.03
CA ASP A 393 -11.99 -10.11 3.11
C ASP A 393 -11.02 -8.98 3.48
N MET A 394 -11.40 -7.74 3.17
CA MET A 394 -10.57 -6.52 3.19
C MET A 394 -10.99 -5.57 4.31
N ASP A 395 -11.23 -6.10 5.51
CA ASP A 395 -11.65 -5.31 6.65
C ASP A 395 -10.47 -4.64 7.39
N TYR A 396 -10.77 -3.56 8.10
CA TYR A 396 -9.86 -2.93 9.06
C TYR A 396 -10.13 -3.39 10.50
N GLY A 397 -11.34 -3.88 10.81
CA GLY A 397 -11.77 -4.45 12.09
C GLY A 397 -11.63 -5.97 12.18
N GLU A 398 -12.57 -6.66 12.84
CA GLU A 398 -12.49 -8.11 13.13
C GLU A 398 -12.70 -9.03 11.91
N GLY A 399 -12.82 -8.48 10.70
CA GLY A 399 -13.19 -9.20 9.49
C GLY A 399 -14.68 -9.09 9.22
N GLU A 400 -15.06 -8.93 7.95
CA GLU A 400 -16.47 -8.97 7.56
C GLU A 400 -17.08 -10.35 7.84
N TRP A 401 -16.28 -11.40 7.64
CA TRP A 401 -16.63 -12.80 7.90
C TRP A 401 -17.19 -13.03 9.31
N SER A 402 -16.69 -12.30 10.31
CA SER A 402 -17.08 -12.44 11.72
C SER A 402 -18.14 -11.41 12.12
N SER A 403 -17.92 -10.14 11.79
CA SER A 403 -18.73 -9.01 12.23
C SER A 403 -20.06 -8.88 11.48
N LYS A 404 -20.13 -9.32 10.22
CA LYS A 404 -21.32 -9.20 9.37
C LYS A 404 -22.04 -10.51 9.16
N PHE A 405 -21.32 -11.63 9.22
CA PHE A 405 -21.86 -12.96 8.96
C PHE A 405 -21.88 -13.85 10.22
N ASP A 406 -21.92 -13.25 11.42
CA ASP A 406 -22.10 -13.93 12.72
C ASP A 406 -21.17 -15.13 12.91
N GLN A 407 -19.90 -14.95 12.53
CA GLN A 407 -18.84 -15.97 12.52
C GLN A 407 -19.07 -17.17 11.59
N ASP A 408 -20.07 -17.16 10.71
CA ASP A 408 -20.33 -18.26 9.77
C ASP A 408 -19.49 -18.18 8.47
N GLY A 409 -18.55 -17.22 8.39
CA GLY A 409 -17.52 -17.19 7.35
C GLY A 409 -18.08 -17.15 5.93
N PHE A 410 -19.04 -16.26 5.66
CA PHE A 410 -19.74 -16.17 4.38
C PHE A 410 -20.45 -17.48 3.98
N TRP A 411 -21.13 -18.12 4.93
CA TRP A 411 -21.87 -19.39 4.73
C TRP A 411 -20.96 -20.53 4.24
N GLY A 412 -19.74 -20.58 4.77
CA GLY A 412 -18.72 -21.59 4.41
C GLY A 412 -18.02 -21.34 3.07
N THR A 413 -18.20 -20.17 2.45
CA THR A 413 -17.48 -19.79 1.22
C THR A 413 -15.97 -19.66 1.51
N PRO A 414 -15.09 -20.17 0.63
CA PRO A 414 -13.66 -19.96 0.77
C PRO A 414 -13.29 -18.46 0.80
N PHE A 415 -12.43 -18.06 1.73
CA PHE A 415 -11.99 -16.66 1.83
C PHE A 415 -10.55 -16.53 2.31
N VAL A 416 -9.97 -15.38 2.00
CA VAL A 416 -8.67 -14.92 2.50
C VAL A 416 -8.91 -13.74 3.43
N TRP A 417 -8.54 -13.85 4.70
CA TRP A 417 -8.73 -12.77 5.66
C TRP A 417 -7.53 -11.83 5.69
N THR A 418 -7.72 -10.61 5.18
CA THR A 418 -6.67 -9.61 5.12
C THR A 418 -6.93 -8.44 6.05
N LYS A 419 -5.85 -7.76 6.47
CA LYS A 419 -5.95 -6.43 7.08
C LYS A 419 -5.72 -5.33 6.08
N LEU A 420 -6.66 -4.39 6.04
CA LEU A 420 -6.54 -3.23 5.18
C LEU A 420 -5.47 -2.26 5.67
N HIS A 421 -5.37 -2.00 6.98
CA HIS A 421 -4.32 -1.25 7.71
C HIS A 421 -3.94 0.18 7.25
N ASN A 422 -3.86 0.49 5.95
CA ASN A 422 -3.46 1.79 5.42
C ASN A 422 -4.33 2.23 4.25
N PHE A 423 -4.69 3.52 4.23
CA PHE A 423 -5.39 4.21 3.14
C PHE A 423 -4.50 5.33 2.57
N GLY A 424 -4.51 5.48 1.24
CA GLY A 424 -3.78 6.50 0.50
C GLY A 424 -2.25 6.44 0.62
N GLY A 425 -1.68 5.41 1.23
CA GLY A 425 -0.25 5.37 1.56
C GLY A 425 0.16 6.41 2.59
N THR A 426 -0.73 6.88 3.46
CA THR A 426 -0.38 7.95 4.42
C THR A 426 0.58 7.46 5.52
N ASP A 427 1.49 8.32 6.01
CA ASP A 427 2.67 7.88 6.79
C ASP A 427 2.44 7.61 8.30
N GLY A 428 1.29 7.97 8.88
CA GLY A 428 1.08 7.91 10.34
C GLY A 428 1.41 6.55 10.99
N LEU A 429 2.09 6.61 12.14
CA LEU A 429 2.54 5.47 12.94
C LEU A 429 1.35 4.94 13.73
N ARG A 430 0.84 3.76 13.38
CA ARG A 430 -0.38 3.21 13.97
C ARG A 430 -0.55 1.72 13.71
N GLY A 431 -1.49 1.11 14.42
CA GLY A 431 -2.08 -0.18 14.07
C GLY A 431 -2.23 -1.09 15.27
N ASN A 432 -3.42 -1.66 15.49
CA ASN A 432 -3.65 -2.57 16.61
C ASN A 432 -2.92 -3.92 16.38
N LEU A 433 -1.75 -4.07 17.01
CA LEU A 433 -0.95 -5.27 16.87
C LEU A 433 -1.58 -6.50 17.54
N SER A 434 -2.37 -6.32 18.60
CA SER A 434 -3.16 -7.39 19.21
C SER A 434 -4.14 -7.98 18.20
N MET A 435 -4.78 -7.13 17.39
CA MET A 435 -5.62 -7.60 16.29
C MET A 435 -4.82 -8.28 15.19
N ALA A 436 -3.63 -7.77 14.84
CA ALA A 436 -2.78 -8.39 13.83
C ALA A 436 -2.35 -9.82 14.23
N ALA A 437 -2.01 -10.03 15.50
CA ALA A 437 -1.63 -11.33 16.05
C ALA A 437 -2.78 -12.35 16.07
N LEU A 438 -4.04 -11.90 16.10
CA LEU A 438 -5.20 -12.79 16.20
C LEU A 438 -5.66 -13.38 14.86
N ILE A 439 -5.35 -12.77 13.71
CA ILE A 439 -6.01 -13.04 12.43
C ILE A 439 -6.07 -14.52 12.06
N PRO A 440 -4.96 -15.24 11.81
CA PRO A 440 -5.10 -16.65 11.42
C PRO A 440 -5.72 -17.48 12.55
N SER A 441 -5.45 -17.13 13.81
CA SER A 441 -5.92 -17.89 14.97
C SER A 441 -7.43 -17.79 15.21
N ALA A 442 -8.04 -16.63 14.97
CA ALA A 442 -9.45 -16.42 15.26
C ALA A 442 -10.35 -17.12 14.25
N ALA A 443 -10.04 -17.02 12.95
CA ALA A 443 -10.80 -17.72 11.91
C ALA A 443 -10.64 -19.24 12.01
N LEU A 444 -9.42 -19.76 12.20
CA LEU A 444 -9.19 -21.22 12.27
C LEU A 444 -9.83 -21.92 13.48
N LYS A 445 -10.31 -21.18 14.48
CA LYS A 445 -11.05 -21.75 15.62
C LYS A 445 -12.51 -22.05 15.31
N VAL A 446 -13.05 -21.48 14.24
CA VAL A 446 -14.47 -21.64 13.89
C VAL A 446 -14.62 -22.79 12.90
N PRO A 447 -15.28 -23.91 13.25
CA PRO A 447 -15.31 -25.10 12.40
C PRO A 447 -16.06 -24.94 11.08
N THR A 448 -16.97 -23.95 10.98
CA THR A 448 -17.81 -23.72 9.80
C THR A 448 -17.13 -22.89 8.72
N VAL A 449 -16.00 -22.24 9.01
CA VAL A 449 -15.35 -21.32 8.07
C VAL A 449 -14.34 -22.02 7.17
N SER A 450 -14.25 -21.55 5.92
CA SER A 450 -13.32 -22.06 4.91
C SER A 450 -12.18 -21.06 4.68
N LEU A 451 -11.25 -20.97 5.64
CA LEU A 451 -10.11 -20.05 5.54
C LEU A 451 -9.04 -20.62 4.60
N LEU A 452 -8.87 -19.98 3.44
CA LEU A 452 -7.80 -20.32 2.48
C LEU A 452 -6.49 -19.61 2.78
N GLY A 453 -6.54 -18.42 3.35
CA GLY A 453 -5.35 -17.63 3.60
C GLY A 453 -5.57 -16.46 4.54
N THR A 454 -4.47 -15.84 4.92
CA THR A 454 -4.47 -14.57 5.64
C THR A 454 -3.48 -13.61 5.00
N GLY A 455 -3.50 -12.32 5.34
CA GLY A 455 -2.60 -11.36 4.70
C GLY A 455 -2.94 -9.91 4.99
N PHE A 456 -2.52 -9.03 4.09
CA PHE A 456 -2.84 -7.61 4.18
C PHE A 456 -3.04 -6.98 2.79
N THR A 457 -3.91 -5.98 2.77
CA THR A 457 -4.44 -5.32 1.57
C THR A 457 -4.29 -3.80 1.67
N SER A 458 -3.16 -3.32 2.20
CA SER A 458 -2.88 -1.89 2.34
C SER A 458 -2.93 -1.12 1.03
N GLU A 459 -3.62 0.02 1.00
CA GLU A 459 -3.68 0.86 -0.19
C GLU A 459 -2.31 1.41 -0.59
N GLY A 460 -1.45 1.69 0.37
CA GLY A 460 -0.02 1.90 0.16
C GLY A 460 0.82 1.15 1.18
N ILE A 461 2.09 0.93 0.87
CA ILE A 461 3.09 0.31 1.75
C ILE A 461 4.09 1.36 2.27
N ASP A 462 5.30 0.97 2.67
CA ASP A 462 6.37 1.86 3.16
C ASP A 462 6.15 2.53 4.54
N GLN A 463 5.16 2.07 5.30
CA GLN A 463 4.92 2.50 6.68
C GLN A 463 4.69 1.31 7.60
N ASN A 464 4.86 1.48 8.92
CA ASN A 464 4.53 0.50 9.95
C ASN A 464 5.07 -0.94 9.70
N PRO A 465 6.36 -1.13 9.32
CA PRO A 465 6.91 -2.45 8.97
C PRO A 465 6.76 -3.50 10.08
N ALA A 466 6.83 -3.07 11.36
CA ALA A 466 6.66 -3.96 12.51
C ALA A 466 5.25 -4.59 12.58
N TYR A 467 4.22 -3.89 12.09
CA TYR A 467 2.85 -4.41 12.02
C TYR A 467 2.76 -5.59 11.05
N TYR A 468 3.30 -5.41 9.85
CA TYR A 468 3.24 -6.45 8.81
C TYR A 468 4.16 -7.63 9.14
N GLU A 469 5.32 -7.37 9.78
CA GLU A 469 6.20 -8.45 10.24
C GLU A 469 5.48 -9.36 11.24
N LEU A 470 4.82 -8.80 12.27
CA LEU A 470 4.03 -9.58 13.23
C LEU A 470 2.88 -10.34 12.55
N LEU A 471 2.14 -9.68 11.65
CA LEU A 471 1.03 -10.30 10.93
C LEU A 471 1.50 -11.50 10.11
N LEU A 472 2.61 -11.37 9.38
CA LEU A 472 3.16 -12.42 8.54
C LEU A 472 3.74 -13.57 9.37
N ASP A 473 4.39 -13.27 10.50
CA ASP A 473 4.92 -14.30 11.40
C ASP A 473 3.83 -15.18 12.00
N ASN A 474 2.66 -14.60 12.31
CA ASN A 474 1.52 -15.37 12.82
C ASN A 474 0.95 -16.40 11.82
N HIS A 475 1.37 -16.38 10.56
CA HIS A 475 1.04 -17.44 9.59
C HIS A 475 1.75 -18.77 9.90
N PHE A 476 2.81 -18.74 10.70
CA PHE A 476 3.68 -19.89 10.99
C PHE A 476 3.72 -20.30 12.47
N THR A 477 3.01 -19.59 13.36
CA THR A 477 2.97 -19.86 14.80
C THR A 477 1.80 -20.76 15.21
N GLN A 478 2.01 -21.66 16.18
CA GLN A 478 0.97 -22.53 16.74
C GLN A 478 0.09 -21.77 17.74
N GLY A 479 -0.61 -20.73 17.29
CA GLY A 479 -1.45 -19.85 18.11
C GLY A 479 -1.10 -18.37 17.96
N PRO A 480 -1.96 -17.46 18.46
CA PRO A 480 -1.65 -16.03 18.42
C PRO A 480 -0.48 -15.77 19.36
N ASP A 481 0.44 -14.89 18.97
CA ASP A 481 1.39 -14.36 19.95
C ASP A 481 0.60 -13.59 21.02
N ALA A 482 0.45 -14.21 22.20
CA ALA A 482 -0.29 -13.63 23.31
C ALA A 482 0.46 -12.45 23.95
N ASP A 483 1.75 -12.28 23.63
CA ASP A 483 2.64 -11.27 24.18
C ASP A 483 3.18 -10.36 23.06
N VAL A 484 2.26 -9.62 22.43
CA VAL A 484 2.57 -8.66 21.36
C VAL A 484 3.58 -7.60 21.79
N VAL A 485 3.50 -7.14 23.03
CA VAL A 485 4.48 -6.20 23.59
C VAL A 485 5.85 -6.86 23.65
N GLY A 486 5.95 -8.08 24.19
CA GLY A 486 7.19 -8.83 24.22
C GLY A 486 7.74 -9.19 22.85
N PHE A 487 6.90 -9.43 21.84
CA PHE A 487 7.33 -9.60 20.46
C PHE A 487 8.15 -8.39 20.01
N LEU A 488 7.60 -7.18 20.15
CA LEU A 488 8.27 -5.95 19.75
C LEU A 488 9.53 -5.67 20.58
N THR A 489 9.49 -5.86 21.90
CA THR A 489 10.66 -5.57 22.75
C THR A 489 11.81 -6.55 22.52
N ARG A 490 11.53 -7.82 22.20
CA ARG A 490 12.55 -8.78 21.76
C ARG A 490 13.07 -8.48 20.36
N ARG A 491 12.20 -8.00 19.48
CA ARG A 491 12.53 -7.75 18.08
C ARG A 491 13.35 -6.47 17.87
N ALA A 492 13.07 -5.40 18.61
CA ALA A 492 13.68 -4.09 18.39
C ALA A 492 15.22 -4.08 18.51
N PRO A 493 15.86 -4.68 19.53
CA PRO A 493 17.32 -4.73 19.59
C PRO A 493 17.94 -5.51 18.42
N LYS A 494 17.31 -6.63 18.01
CA LYS A 494 17.73 -7.41 16.83
C LYS A 494 17.58 -6.59 15.55
N ARG A 495 16.48 -5.83 15.45
CA ARG A 495 16.15 -4.98 14.30
C ARG A 495 17.25 -3.95 14.03
N TYR A 496 17.86 -3.43 15.09
CA TYR A 496 18.98 -2.47 15.05
C TYR A 496 20.36 -3.14 15.09
N GLY A 497 20.42 -4.43 15.39
CA GLY A 497 21.67 -5.18 15.59
C GLY A 497 22.47 -4.72 16.80
N LEU A 498 21.77 -4.37 17.88
CA LEU A 498 22.38 -3.99 19.15
C LEU A 498 22.86 -5.23 19.90
N THR A 499 23.98 -5.09 20.61
CA THR A 499 24.47 -6.14 21.49
C THR A 499 23.46 -6.41 22.60
N GLU A 500 23.09 -7.69 22.78
CA GLU A 500 22.16 -8.12 23.82
C GLU A 500 22.63 -7.67 25.22
N GLY A 501 21.70 -7.17 26.03
CA GLY A 501 21.99 -6.65 27.37
C GLY A 501 22.70 -5.29 27.43
N SER A 502 23.08 -4.69 26.30
CA SER A 502 23.64 -3.34 26.29
C SER A 502 22.61 -2.28 26.71
N THR A 503 23.06 -1.13 27.22
CA THR A 503 22.19 0.00 27.56
C THR A 503 21.33 0.43 26.39
N ALA A 504 21.90 0.46 25.17
CA ALA A 504 21.17 0.77 23.96
C ALA A 504 20.09 -0.28 23.65
N ALA A 505 20.37 -1.58 23.82
CA ALA A 505 19.37 -2.63 23.63
C ALA A 505 18.20 -2.51 24.62
N ILE A 506 18.49 -2.21 25.89
CA ILE A 506 17.47 -2.02 26.93
C ILE A 506 16.61 -0.78 26.61
N ALA A 507 17.23 0.34 26.24
CA ALA A 507 16.52 1.56 25.87
C ALA A 507 15.65 1.37 24.61
N ALA A 508 16.16 0.64 23.60
CA ALA A 508 15.39 0.31 22.41
C ALA A 508 14.16 -0.56 22.74
N ALA A 509 14.32 -1.55 23.62
CA ALA A 509 13.20 -2.38 24.08
C ALA A 509 12.15 -1.55 24.83
N GLU A 510 12.56 -0.65 25.72
CA GLU A 510 11.60 0.21 26.44
C GLU A 510 10.92 1.22 25.52
N ALA A 511 11.62 1.79 24.53
CA ALA A 511 11.01 2.65 23.52
C ALA A 511 9.90 1.91 22.77
N TRP A 512 10.17 0.69 22.30
CA TRP A 512 9.18 -0.11 21.57
C TRP A 512 8.03 -0.60 22.43
N LYS A 513 8.23 -0.79 23.74
CA LYS A 513 7.14 -1.05 24.69
C LYS A 513 6.20 0.15 24.81
N LEU A 514 6.74 1.36 24.83
CA LEU A 514 5.94 2.60 24.82
C LEU A 514 5.20 2.78 23.49
N LEU A 515 5.82 2.45 22.35
CA LEU A 515 5.14 2.44 21.05
C LEU A 515 4.01 1.40 21.02
N ALA A 516 4.26 0.20 21.56
CA ALA A 516 3.28 -0.88 21.66
C ALA A 516 2.04 -0.47 22.47
N SER A 517 2.23 0.28 23.56
CA SER A 517 1.12 0.73 24.43
C SER A 517 0.43 2.00 23.93
N SER A 518 1.00 2.72 22.96
CA SER A 518 0.48 3.98 22.43
C SER A 518 -0.03 3.86 20.98
N VAL A 519 0.84 4.03 19.99
CA VAL A 519 0.49 4.05 18.56
C VAL A 519 0.04 2.69 18.05
N TYR A 520 0.58 1.61 18.60
CA TYR A 520 0.29 0.25 18.16
C TYR A 520 -0.77 -0.48 19.02
N SER A 521 -1.46 0.24 19.92
CA SER A 521 -2.54 -0.29 20.77
C SER A 521 -3.94 0.11 20.31
N GLN A 522 -4.06 0.73 19.13
CA GLN A 522 -5.29 1.44 18.75
C GLN A 522 -5.90 0.97 17.45
N ASP A 523 -7.22 0.76 17.49
CA ASP A 523 -8.10 0.62 16.32
C ASP A 523 -8.49 2.02 15.79
N VAL A 524 -7.49 2.79 15.40
CA VAL A 524 -7.70 4.10 14.76
C VAL A 524 -7.96 3.93 13.27
N SER A 525 -8.60 4.95 12.68
CA SER A 525 -8.64 5.08 11.23
C SER A 525 -7.26 4.83 10.63
N VAL A 526 -7.26 3.99 9.62
CA VAL A 526 -6.19 3.58 8.73
C VAL A 526 -5.69 4.71 7.80
N GLN A 527 -6.33 5.89 7.83
CA GLN A 527 -5.91 7.12 7.14
C GLN A 527 -5.36 8.17 8.10
N ASP A 528 -4.25 8.82 7.78
CA ASP A 528 -3.73 9.98 8.53
C ASP A 528 -4.67 11.18 8.42
N THR A 529 -5.12 11.66 9.57
CA THR A 529 -5.99 12.84 9.70
C THR A 529 -5.33 13.95 10.52
N THR A 530 -4.00 13.93 10.67
CA THR A 530 -3.27 14.99 11.35
C THR A 530 -3.43 16.32 10.61
N GLY A 531 -3.14 17.41 11.32
CA GLY A 531 -3.14 18.74 10.73
C GLY A 531 -2.07 18.92 9.65
N VAL A 532 -1.16 17.98 9.37
CA VAL A 532 -0.06 18.23 8.43
C VAL A 532 -0.57 18.57 7.03
N LYS A 533 -1.45 17.74 6.46
CA LYS A 533 -1.90 17.87 5.06
C LYS A 533 -3.20 18.65 4.88
N SER A 534 -4.04 18.72 5.92
CA SER A 534 -5.36 19.36 5.85
C SER A 534 -5.49 20.47 6.89
N LEU A 535 -6.05 21.59 6.45
CA LEU A 535 -6.63 22.59 7.34
C LEU A 535 -7.96 22.03 7.82
N SER A 536 -8.18 22.03 9.13
CA SER A 536 -9.14 21.12 9.79
C SER A 536 -10.57 21.27 9.26
N LYS A 537 -11.20 20.15 8.87
CA LYS A 537 -12.62 19.94 9.18
C LYS A 537 -12.67 19.07 10.44
N PRO A 538 -13.51 19.37 11.44
CA PRO A 538 -13.71 18.47 12.57
C PRO A 538 -14.32 17.17 12.04
N PHE A 539 -13.49 16.16 11.79
CA PHE A 539 -13.95 14.82 11.45
C PHE A 539 -13.64 13.85 12.60
N MET A 540 -14.51 12.86 12.75
CA MET A 540 -14.71 12.04 13.95
C MET A 540 -13.59 11.06 14.34
N TRP A 541 -12.44 11.04 13.64
CA TRP A 541 -11.51 9.90 13.69
C TRP A 541 -10.02 10.27 13.78
N SER A 542 -9.68 11.38 14.42
CA SER A 542 -8.30 11.62 14.84
C SER A 542 -7.91 10.67 15.97
N PHE A 543 -6.61 10.39 16.08
CA PHE A 543 -6.03 9.56 17.16
C PHE A 543 -6.54 9.97 18.54
N GLN A 544 -6.78 11.27 18.74
CA GLN A 544 -7.76 11.86 19.66
C GLN A 544 -8.23 13.24 19.09
N PRO A 545 -9.52 13.62 19.18
CA PRO A 545 -10.03 14.93 18.69
C PRO A 545 -9.93 16.05 19.74
N ASP A 546 -9.33 15.78 20.89
CA ASP A 546 -9.23 16.76 21.97
C ASP A 546 -8.12 17.78 21.71
N ARG A 547 -8.33 18.99 22.25
CA ARG A 547 -7.33 20.06 22.22
C ARG A 547 -6.36 19.98 23.41
N ALA A 548 -6.48 18.94 24.23
CA ALA A 548 -5.70 18.74 25.44
C ALA A 548 -4.45 17.91 25.12
N THR A 549 -3.40 18.57 24.64
CA THR A 549 -2.08 17.94 24.46
C THR A 549 -1.12 18.33 25.58
N PRO A 550 -0.24 17.42 26.01
CA PRO A 550 -0.12 16.03 25.55
C PRO A 550 -1.09 15.09 26.28
N THR A 551 -1.69 14.15 25.55
CA THR A 551 -2.44 13.04 26.15
C THR A 551 -1.49 11.98 26.71
N PRO A 552 -1.92 11.03 27.57
CA PRO A 552 -1.04 9.96 28.07
C PRO A 552 -0.37 9.14 26.95
N LYS A 553 -1.08 8.88 25.85
CA LYS A 553 -0.49 8.17 24.69
C LYS A 553 0.55 9.02 23.96
N MET A 554 0.33 10.33 23.88
CA MET A 554 1.29 11.28 23.31
C MET A 554 2.53 11.42 24.20
N CYS A 555 2.37 11.37 25.53
CA CYS A 555 3.49 11.28 26.46
C CYS A 555 4.30 9.99 26.28
N ALA A 556 3.65 8.84 26.10
CA ALA A 556 4.36 7.59 25.81
C ALA A 556 5.14 7.65 24.50
N LEU A 557 4.57 8.23 23.44
CA LEU A 557 5.25 8.44 22.16
C LEU A 557 6.43 9.42 22.28
N TRP A 558 6.26 10.50 23.03
CA TRP A 558 7.32 11.47 23.35
C TRP A 558 8.51 10.79 24.05
N HIS A 559 8.23 10.04 25.11
CA HIS A 559 9.24 9.29 25.86
C HIS A 559 9.93 8.22 25.00
N ALA A 560 9.18 7.55 24.12
CA ALA A 560 9.76 6.61 23.15
C ALA A 560 10.75 7.30 22.21
N TRP A 561 10.44 8.52 21.74
CA TRP A 561 11.35 9.29 20.88
C TRP A 561 12.63 9.68 21.62
N GLY A 562 12.52 10.17 22.86
CA GLY A 562 13.68 10.48 23.71
C GLY A 562 14.59 9.26 23.92
N LEU A 563 14.01 8.08 24.18
CA LEU A 563 14.78 6.84 24.29
C LEU A 563 15.46 6.46 22.97
N LEU A 564 14.81 6.61 21.82
CA LEU A 564 15.44 6.36 20.52
C LEU A 564 16.58 7.34 20.21
N VAL A 565 16.47 8.60 20.64
CA VAL A 565 17.59 9.56 20.57
C VAL A 565 18.77 9.06 21.39
N GLU A 566 18.55 8.56 22.61
CA GLU A 566 19.62 7.99 23.45
C GLU A 566 20.22 6.71 22.86
N VAL A 567 19.40 5.83 22.27
CA VAL A 567 19.90 4.66 21.53
C VAL A 567 20.82 5.13 20.39
N ALA A 568 20.36 6.07 19.58
CA ALA A 568 21.07 6.51 18.39
C ALA A 568 22.39 7.26 18.70
N LYS A 569 22.46 8.01 19.82
CA LYS A 569 23.71 8.61 20.32
C LYS A 569 24.80 7.58 20.63
N ASN A 570 24.41 6.35 20.95
CA ASN A 570 25.31 5.26 21.33
C ASN A 570 25.58 4.26 20.18
N VAL A 571 25.14 4.56 18.96
CA VAL A 571 25.40 3.78 17.75
C VAL A 571 26.32 4.57 16.82
N SER A 572 27.22 3.87 16.12
CA SER A 572 28.15 4.51 15.19
C SER A 572 27.43 5.22 14.05
N THR A 573 27.97 6.37 13.62
CA THR A 573 27.50 7.12 12.46
C THR A 573 28.24 6.67 11.17
N PRO A 574 27.59 6.68 9.98
CA PRO A 574 26.18 6.99 9.75
C PRO A 574 25.25 5.95 10.40
N LEU A 575 24.12 6.42 10.92
CA LEU A 575 23.16 5.60 11.63
C LEU A 575 22.60 4.52 10.68
N PRO A 576 22.64 3.22 11.04
CA PRO A 576 22.17 2.17 10.14
C PRO A 576 20.65 2.19 10.06
N GLU A 577 20.13 1.87 8.89
CA GLU A 577 18.74 1.43 8.78
C GLU A 577 18.54 0.10 9.51
N PRO A 578 17.39 -0.12 10.16
CA PRO A 578 16.21 0.74 10.28
C PRO A 578 16.22 1.73 11.46
N LEU A 579 17.33 1.89 12.20
CA LEU A 579 17.37 2.77 13.38
C LEU A 579 17.19 4.24 12.99
N SER A 580 17.75 4.68 11.85
CA SER A 580 17.50 6.01 11.29
C SER A 580 16.02 6.26 11.04
N TYR A 581 15.38 5.35 10.28
CA TYR A 581 13.97 5.45 9.99
C TYR A 581 13.11 5.51 11.26
N ASP A 582 13.30 4.59 12.21
CA ASP A 582 12.47 4.53 13.41
C ASP A 582 12.67 5.76 14.31
N LEU A 583 13.90 6.30 14.39
CA LEU A 583 14.20 7.56 15.10
C LEU A 583 13.44 8.75 14.48
N VAL A 584 13.59 8.94 13.16
CA VAL A 584 12.98 10.06 12.44
C VAL A 584 11.45 9.91 12.38
N ASN A 585 10.94 8.70 12.14
CA ASN A 585 9.51 8.42 12.02
C ASN A 585 8.76 8.60 13.35
N THR A 586 9.41 8.26 14.48
CA THR A 586 8.82 8.48 15.81
C THR A 586 8.69 9.98 16.10
N GLY A 587 9.74 10.77 15.83
CA GLY A 587 9.67 12.23 15.98
C GLY A 587 8.70 12.90 14.99
N ARG A 588 8.63 12.39 13.75
CA ARG A 588 7.62 12.81 12.77
C ARG A 588 6.21 12.63 13.33
N GLU A 589 5.91 11.48 13.94
CA GLU A 589 4.58 11.23 14.54
C GLU A 589 4.31 12.22 15.69
N VAL A 590 5.27 12.48 16.58
CA VAL A 590 5.13 13.48 17.67
C VAL A 590 4.73 14.85 17.11
N LEU A 591 5.48 15.36 16.12
CA LEU A 591 5.21 16.66 15.52
C LEU A 591 3.91 16.66 14.72
N ALA A 592 3.61 15.59 13.97
CA ALA A 592 2.37 15.46 13.23
C ALA A 592 1.16 15.51 14.16
N GLN A 593 1.19 14.84 15.32
CA GLN A 593 0.12 14.93 16.31
C GLN A 593 0.01 16.34 16.93
N LEU A 594 1.13 17.04 17.18
CA LEU A 594 1.09 18.44 17.60
C LEU A 594 0.43 19.37 16.57
N THR A 595 0.48 19.05 15.28
CA THR A 595 -0.21 19.86 14.26
C THR A 595 -1.74 19.84 14.39
N VAL A 596 -2.33 18.83 15.05
CA VAL A 596 -3.79 18.74 15.23
C VAL A 596 -4.33 19.94 16.02
N PRO A 597 -3.95 20.18 17.30
CA PRO A 597 -4.41 21.35 18.04
C PRO A 597 -3.94 22.67 17.42
N LEU A 598 -2.77 22.72 16.77
CA LEU A 598 -2.29 23.93 16.08
C LEU A 598 -3.18 24.28 14.88
N SER A 599 -3.58 23.30 14.08
CA SER A 599 -4.50 23.49 12.95
C SER A 599 -5.89 23.93 13.43
N LEU A 600 -6.38 23.39 14.55
CA LEU A 600 -7.65 23.79 15.16
C LEU A 600 -7.59 25.23 15.69
N ASN A 601 -6.49 25.62 16.36
CA ASN A 601 -6.29 26.99 16.83
C ASN A 601 -6.20 27.99 15.68
N PHE A 602 -5.50 27.62 14.60
CA PHE A 602 -5.46 28.44 13.39
C PHE A 602 -6.85 28.56 12.75
N THR A 603 -7.57 27.43 12.63
CA THR A 603 -8.93 27.39 12.10
C THR A 603 -9.88 28.26 12.92
N ASP A 604 -9.80 28.21 14.25
CA ASP A 604 -10.59 29.08 15.12
C ASP A 604 -10.23 30.56 14.94
N ALA A 605 -8.94 30.88 14.85
CA ALA A 605 -8.50 32.26 14.66
C ALA A 605 -9.02 32.88 13.34
N VAL A 606 -9.27 32.06 12.31
CA VAL A 606 -9.74 32.53 11.00
C VAL A 606 -11.24 32.29 10.73
N LEU A 607 -11.88 31.30 11.37
CA LEU A 607 -13.27 30.90 11.12
C LEU A 607 -14.26 31.19 12.26
N SER A 608 -13.82 31.55 13.47
CA SER A 608 -14.71 31.73 14.63
C SER A 608 -15.58 33.00 14.61
N ALA A 609 -16.31 33.24 13.52
CA ALA A 609 -17.57 34.00 13.37
C ALA A 609 -17.75 35.40 14.01
N ARG A 610 -16.79 35.94 14.77
CA ARG A 610 -16.81 37.28 15.34
C ARG A 610 -15.90 38.14 14.49
N ALA A 611 -16.44 38.64 13.40
CA ALA A 611 -15.85 39.80 12.76
C ALA A 611 -15.82 40.96 13.78
N PRO A 612 -14.75 41.76 13.83
CA PRO A 612 -13.54 41.66 13.01
C PRO A 612 -12.57 40.57 13.51
N LEU A 613 -11.86 39.92 12.57
CA LEU A 613 -10.75 39.03 12.91
C LEU A 613 -9.67 39.80 13.70
N ASN A 614 -8.93 39.09 14.55
CA ASN A 614 -7.79 39.68 15.28
C ASN A 614 -6.48 39.32 14.57
N ALA A 615 -5.86 40.31 13.91
CA ALA A 615 -4.62 40.12 13.13
C ALA A 615 -3.48 39.50 13.97
N SER A 616 -3.32 39.92 15.22
CA SER A 616 -2.29 39.38 16.12
C SER A 616 -2.56 37.91 16.47
N SER A 617 -3.81 37.54 16.75
CA SER A 617 -4.20 36.15 17.04
C SER A 617 -4.03 35.25 15.82
N VAL A 618 -4.42 35.74 14.63
CA VAL A 618 -4.24 35.03 13.35
C VAL A 618 -2.75 34.82 13.08
N GLY A 619 -1.94 35.87 13.19
CA GLY A 619 -0.49 35.80 12.97
C GLY A 619 0.21 34.86 13.94
N ALA A 620 -0.18 34.88 15.22
CA ALA A 620 0.38 33.98 16.23
C ALA A 620 0.01 32.51 15.95
N ALA A 621 -1.27 32.20 15.69
CA ALA A 621 -1.72 30.84 15.43
C ALA A 621 -1.17 30.28 14.12
N GLY A 622 -1.21 31.07 13.04
CA GLY A 622 -0.67 30.70 11.73
C GLY A 622 0.86 30.52 11.75
N GLY A 623 1.57 31.42 12.42
CA GLY A 623 3.03 31.35 12.56
C GLY A 623 3.49 30.14 13.40
N ALA A 624 2.81 29.83 14.50
CA ALA A 624 3.11 28.65 15.31
C ALA A 624 2.93 27.35 14.50
N TYR A 625 1.81 27.24 13.78
CA TYR A 625 1.52 26.07 12.95
C TYR A 625 2.50 25.92 11.78
N ALA A 626 2.77 27.00 11.02
CA ALA A 626 3.76 26.98 9.95
C ALA A 626 5.17 26.65 10.46
N SER A 627 5.57 27.16 11.62
CA SER A 627 6.87 26.83 12.21
C SER A 627 6.99 25.36 12.61
N THR A 628 5.92 24.73 13.10
CA THR A 628 5.93 23.28 13.40
C THR A 628 5.99 22.45 12.12
N LEU A 629 5.32 22.88 11.04
CA LEU A 629 5.48 22.24 9.73
C LEU A 629 6.91 22.35 9.19
N ALA A 630 7.58 23.50 9.38
CA ALA A 630 8.98 23.67 8.99
C ALA A 630 9.93 22.76 9.79
N ASP A 631 9.71 22.60 11.10
CA ASP A 631 10.51 21.66 11.91
C ASP A 631 10.24 20.20 11.51
N LEU A 632 8.98 19.87 11.20
CA LEU A 632 8.60 18.55 10.70
C LEU A 632 9.28 18.25 9.35
N ASP A 633 9.24 19.18 8.40
CA ASP A 633 9.92 19.05 7.09
C ASP A 633 11.43 18.84 7.24
N ARG A 634 12.06 19.59 8.16
CA ARG A 634 13.48 19.45 8.50
C ARG A 634 13.79 18.08 9.11
N LEU A 635 12.95 17.59 10.02
CA LEU A 635 13.14 16.29 10.67
C LEU A 635 13.07 15.16 9.64
N VAL A 636 12.00 15.12 8.85
CA VAL A 636 11.80 14.04 7.87
C VAL A 636 12.81 14.11 6.72
N GLY A 637 13.40 15.28 6.46
CA GLY A 637 14.50 15.43 5.51
C GLY A 637 15.77 14.67 5.88
N ALA A 638 15.91 14.23 7.13
CA ALA A 638 17.09 13.51 7.61
C ALA A 638 17.09 12.00 7.30
N ASP A 639 16.04 11.47 6.65
CA ASP A 639 15.91 10.05 6.32
C ASP A 639 15.42 9.83 4.88
N PRO A 640 15.96 8.84 4.14
CA PRO A 640 15.61 8.65 2.73
C PRO A 640 14.15 8.22 2.51
N ALA A 641 13.49 7.63 3.51
CA ALA A 641 12.10 7.17 3.39
C ALA A 641 11.11 8.30 3.16
N PHE A 642 11.42 9.51 3.62
CA PHE A 642 10.49 10.64 3.65
C PHE A 642 10.87 11.74 2.67
N LEU A 643 11.62 11.44 1.61
CA LEU A 643 11.98 12.44 0.60
C LEU A 643 10.98 12.45 -0.55
N LEU A 644 10.40 13.62 -0.86
CA LEU A 644 9.59 13.81 -2.07
C LEU A 644 10.44 13.62 -3.32
N GLY A 645 11.70 14.09 -3.30
CA GLY A 645 12.59 14.03 -4.45
C GLY A 645 12.78 12.61 -4.99
N SER A 646 12.93 11.62 -4.11
CA SER A 646 13.08 10.23 -4.50
C SER A 646 11.82 9.69 -5.21
N TRP A 647 10.61 10.11 -4.82
CA TRP A 647 9.37 9.72 -5.50
C TRP A 647 9.25 10.33 -6.89
N LEU A 648 9.56 11.62 -7.01
CA LEU A 648 9.52 12.32 -8.30
C LEU A 648 10.62 11.84 -9.25
N GLU A 649 11.79 11.45 -8.71
CA GLU A 649 12.87 10.88 -9.52
C GLU A 649 12.51 9.50 -10.07
N MET A 650 11.86 8.63 -9.28
CA MET A 650 11.33 7.35 -9.81
C MET A 650 10.36 7.58 -10.97
N ALA A 651 9.46 8.56 -10.85
CA ALA A 651 8.54 8.91 -11.92
C ALA A 651 9.27 9.39 -13.18
N ARG A 652 10.26 10.28 -13.06
CA ARG A 652 11.08 10.74 -14.20
C ARG A 652 11.90 9.62 -14.84
N ALA A 653 12.56 8.79 -14.03
CA ALA A 653 13.40 7.70 -14.51
C ALA A 653 12.61 6.68 -15.35
N LEU A 654 11.36 6.41 -14.98
CA LEU A 654 10.49 5.53 -15.75
C LEU A 654 10.20 6.07 -17.16
N ALA A 655 10.06 7.39 -17.31
CA ALA A 655 9.86 8.04 -18.61
C ALA A 655 11.11 7.93 -19.52
N ALA A 656 12.31 8.06 -18.94
CA ALA A 656 13.57 7.98 -19.69
C ALA A 656 13.75 6.62 -20.38
N VAL A 657 13.33 5.54 -19.73
CA VAL A 657 13.37 4.18 -20.30
C VAL A 657 12.36 4.00 -21.43
N ALA A 658 11.21 4.69 -21.36
CA ALA A 658 10.13 4.54 -22.32
C ALA A 658 10.41 5.23 -23.68
N ASN A 659 11.37 6.19 -23.73
CA ASN A 659 11.78 6.98 -24.89
C ASN A 659 10.61 7.48 -25.77
N GLY A 660 9.49 7.80 -25.12
CA GLY A 660 8.23 8.18 -25.76
C GLY A 660 8.08 9.69 -25.85
N SER A 661 7.35 10.15 -26.87
CA SER A 661 6.90 11.54 -27.01
C SER A 661 5.37 11.67 -26.97
N ASP A 662 4.68 10.61 -26.55
CA ASP A 662 3.23 10.46 -26.66
C ASP A 662 2.46 10.89 -25.40
N CYS A 663 3.15 11.46 -24.40
CA CYS A 663 2.56 11.87 -23.13
C CYS A 663 1.88 13.26 -23.16
N THR A 664 2.30 14.14 -24.06
CA THR A 664 1.83 15.54 -24.15
C THR A 664 1.58 15.93 -25.60
N GLY A 665 0.60 16.77 -25.90
CA GLY A 665 0.36 17.25 -27.27
C GLY A 665 -1.03 17.80 -27.51
N ALA A 666 -1.35 18.13 -28.76
CA ALA A 666 -2.69 18.57 -29.13
C ALA A 666 -3.72 17.46 -28.87
N GLY A 667 -4.84 17.80 -28.23
CA GLY A 667 -5.91 16.85 -27.90
C GLY A 667 -5.71 16.09 -26.58
N THR A 668 -4.70 16.42 -25.77
CA THR A 668 -4.57 15.92 -24.39
C THR A 668 -5.15 16.92 -23.39
N ASN A 669 -5.64 16.44 -22.24
CA ASN A 669 -6.10 17.29 -21.12
C ASN A 669 -4.95 17.71 -20.20
N VAL A 670 -3.73 17.80 -20.75
CA VAL A 670 -2.50 18.10 -20.02
C VAL A 670 -2.21 19.60 -20.12
N PRO A 671 -1.92 20.29 -19.01
CA PRO A 671 -1.58 21.72 -19.05
C PRO A 671 -0.37 22.00 -19.97
N PRO A 672 -0.35 23.08 -20.76
CA PRO A 672 0.75 23.41 -21.67
C PRO A 672 2.13 23.55 -21.01
N GLU A 673 2.17 23.79 -19.70
CA GLU A 673 3.38 23.88 -18.88
C GLU A 673 4.04 22.50 -18.69
N VAL A 674 3.23 21.44 -18.78
CA VAL A 674 3.67 20.06 -18.70
C VAL A 674 4.13 19.61 -20.08
N VAL A 675 5.43 19.33 -20.20
CA VAL A 675 6.12 19.11 -21.49
C VAL A 675 6.96 17.85 -21.44
N GLY A 676 6.73 16.94 -22.38
CA GLY A 676 7.44 15.66 -22.46
C GLY A 676 7.00 14.67 -21.38
N CYS A 677 7.44 13.42 -21.54
CA CYS A 677 7.02 12.32 -20.66
C CYS A 677 7.57 12.40 -19.24
N GLU A 678 8.82 12.88 -19.05
CA GLU A 678 9.41 13.05 -17.72
C GLU A 678 8.58 14.00 -16.86
N HIS A 679 8.23 15.18 -17.40
CA HIS A 679 7.41 16.15 -16.68
C HIS A 679 5.97 15.63 -16.50
N PHE A 680 5.42 14.87 -17.46
CA PHE A 680 4.07 14.32 -17.36
C PHE A 680 3.93 13.26 -16.24
N TYR A 681 4.93 12.39 -16.04
CA TYR A 681 4.92 11.43 -14.93
C TYR A 681 5.13 12.12 -13.58
N GLU A 682 6.03 13.10 -13.52
CA GLU A 682 6.18 13.93 -12.33
C GLU A 682 4.90 14.71 -11.97
N TYR A 683 4.22 15.27 -12.97
CA TYR A 683 2.92 15.93 -12.83
C TYR A 683 1.87 14.98 -12.23
N ASN A 684 1.79 13.75 -12.75
CA ASN A 684 0.91 12.70 -12.19
C ASN A 684 1.24 12.41 -10.72
N ALA A 685 2.53 12.26 -10.39
CA ALA A 685 3.00 12.03 -9.03
C ALA A 685 2.62 13.19 -8.09
N ARG A 686 2.78 14.44 -8.52
CA ARG A 686 2.42 15.64 -7.74
C ARG A 686 0.91 15.77 -7.55
N CYS A 687 0.11 15.50 -8.58
CA CYS A 687 -1.36 15.50 -8.48
C CYS A 687 -1.84 14.50 -7.42
N GLN A 688 -1.38 13.24 -7.49
CA GLN A 688 -1.83 12.16 -6.61
C GLN A 688 -1.62 12.49 -5.11
N LEU A 689 -0.49 13.11 -4.77
CA LEU A 689 -0.12 13.46 -3.39
C LEU A 689 -0.84 14.70 -2.84
N THR A 690 -1.51 15.48 -3.70
CA THR A 690 -2.08 16.78 -3.35
C THR A 690 -3.59 16.80 -3.56
N THR A 691 -4.09 17.51 -4.57
CA THR A 691 -5.53 17.65 -4.82
C THR A 691 -6.14 16.41 -5.47
N TRP A 692 -5.31 15.41 -5.78
CA TRP A 692 -5.63 14.18 -6.50
C TRP A 692 -6.07 14.43 -7.94
N ASN A 693 -7.10 15.24 -8.15
CA ASN A 693 -7.50 15.74 -9.48
C ASN A 693 -6.59 16.90 -9.95
N PRO A 694 -6.19 16.93 -11.24
CA PRO A 694 -5.61 18.09 -11.90
C PRO A 694 -6.31 19.41 -11.57
N THR A 695 -5.58 20.40 -11.05
CA THR A 695 -6.11 21.76 -10.90
C THR A 695 -5.90 22.56 -12.19
N PRO A 696 -6.93 23.11 -12.85
CA PRO A 696 -6.75 23.92 -14.05
C PRO A 696 -6.08 25.26 -13.77
N ARG A 697 -5.33 25.78 -14.76
CA ARG A 697 -4.80 27.14 -14.72
C ARG A 697 -5.94 28.15 -14.53
N GLY A 698 -5.81 29.03 -13.55
CA GLY A 698 -6.80 30.07 -13.26
C GLY A 698 -8.10 29.56 -12.62
N ALA A 699 -8.13 28.33 -12.12
CA ALA A 699 -9.26 27.83 -11.36
C ALA A 699 -9.57 28.74 -10.15
N ALA A 700 -10.84 29.06 -9.94
CA ALA A 700 -11.27 29.89 -8.82
C ALA A 700 -11.23 29.16 -7.46
N LYS A 701 -11.19 27.83 -7.50
CA LYS A 701 -11.06 26.93 -6.35
C LYS A 701 -10.49 25.60 -6.80
N VAL A 702 -9.93 24.83 -5.88
CA VAL A 702 -9.47 23.47 -6.16
C VAL A 702 -10.66 22.62 -6.65
N PRO A 703 -10.50 21.80 -7.71
CA PRO A 703 -11.55 20.91 -8.18
C PRO A 703 -12.03 19.95 -7.09
N GLY A 704 -13.29 19.52 -7.18
CA GLY A 704 -13.80 18.47 -6.31
C GLY A 704 -13.02 17.17 -6.51
N GLY A 705 -12.82 16.42 -5.43
CA GLY A 705 -12.05 15.17 -5.42
C GLY A 705 -11.61 14.82 -4.00
N PRO A 706 -10.91 13.69 -3.82
CA PRO A 706 -10.39 13.27 -2.52
C PRO A 706 -9.13 14.09 -2.18
N LEU A 707 -9.33 15.37 -1.83
CA LEU A 707 -8.26 16.32 -1.51
C LEU A 707 -7.34 15.79 -0.40
N ASP A 708 -6.03 15.84 -0.65
CA ASP A 708 -4.96 15.39 0.24
C ASP A 708 -5.12 13.92 0.71
N TYR A 709 -5.92 13.11 0.01
CA TYR A 709 -6.18 11.73 0.39
C TYR A 709 -4.90 10.90 0.50
N ALA A 710 -4.03 11.03 -0.51
CA ALA A 710 -2.73 10.37 -0.59
C ALA A 710 -1.57 11.25 -0.08
N GLY A 711 -1.86 12.32 0.67
CA GLY A 711 -0.85 13.21 1.23
C GLY A 711 0.16 12.48 2.13
N LYS A 712 1.38 13.02 2.17
CA LYS A 712 2.55 12.41 2.82
C LYS A 712 3.29 13.41 3.69
N HIS A 713 3.92 12.95 4.76
CA HIS A 713 4.81 13.76 5.58
C HIS A 713 6.23 13.70 4.99
N TRP A 714 6.37 14.16 3.75
CA TRP A 714 7.63 14.12 3.03
C TRP A 714 8.30 15.49 2.97
N ASN A 715 9.62 15.49 3.13
CA ASN A 715 10.49 16.64 2.93
C ASN A 715 10.25 17.24 1.54
N GLY A 716 10.09 18.55 1.49
CA GLY A 716 9.71 19.30 0.29
C GLY A 716 8.21 19.37 0.08
N LEU A 717 7.44 18.30 0.28
CA LEU A 717 5.97 18.36 0.19
C LEU A 717 5.40 19.17 1.35
N ILE A 718 5.93 18.98 2.56
CA ILE A 718 5.51 19.76 3.73
C ILE A 718 5.89 21.22 3.55
N ALA A 719 7.17 21.53 3.31
CA ALA A 719 7.64 22.91 3.19
C ALA A 719 7.03 23.66 2.00
N ASP A 720 6.92 23.06 0.82
CA ASP A 720 6.51 23.80 -0.39
C ASP A 720 5.01 23.78 -0.68
N TYR A 721 4.25 22.88 -0.04
CA TYR A 721 2.82 22.76 -0.30
C TYR A 721 1.98 22.96 0.96
N TYR A 722 2.21 22.19 2.02
CA TYR A 722 1.38 22.31 3.22
C TYR A 722 1.67 23.58 4.03
N GLN A 723 2.94 23.87 4.32
CA GLN A 723 3.34 25.09 5.02
C GLN A 723 2.95 26.35 4.24
N VAL A 724 3.24 26.39 2.93
CA VAL A 724 2.86 27.53 2.06
C VAL A 724 1.35 27.75 2.06
N ARG A 725 0.53 26.69 2.16
CA ARG A 725 -0.92 26.81 2.27
C ARG A 725 -1.32 27.58 3.54
N VAL A 726 -0.73 27.23 4.70
CA VAL A 726 -0.96 27.93 5.97
C VAL A 726 -0.53 29.39 5.86
N GLU A 727 0.65 29.65 5.31
CA GLU A 727 1.22 31.00 5.19
C GLU A 727 0.37 31.90 4.29
N ARG A 728 -0.05 31.42 3.11
CA ARG A 728 -0.91 32.18 2.18
C ARG A 728 -2.24 32.54 2.81
N LEU A 729 -2.86 31.61 3.54
CA LEU A 729 -4.13 31.87 4.23
C LEU A 729 -3.96 32.78 5.44
N THR A 730 -2.87 32.65 6.18
CA THR A 730 -2.54 33.56 7.29
C THR A 730 -2.40 34.99 6.80
N ALA A 731 -1.65 35.20 5.70
CA ALA A 731 -1.47 36.53 5.11
C ALA A 731 -2.79 37.13 4.61
N GLN A 732 -3.64 36.33 3.96
CA GLN A 732 -4.96 36.78 3.52
C GLN A 732 -5.88 37.11 4.71
N ALA A 733 -5.88 36.29 5.76
CA ALA A 733 -6.66 36.52 6.96
C ALA A 733 -6.21 37.78 7.72
N ILE A 734 -4.89 38.07 7.81
CA ILE A 734 -4.37 39.31 8.38
C ILE A 734 -4.86 40.53 7.58
N LYS A 735 -4.77 40.47 6.24
CA LYS A 735 -5.26 41.55 5.37
C LYS A 735 -6.76 41.82 5.56
N ASP A 736 -7.56 40.76 5.71
CA ASP A 736 -9.00 40.91 5.96
C ASP A 736 -9.29 41.42 7.38
N ALA A 737 -8.50 41.00 8.38
CA ALA A 737 -8.56 41.50 9.75
C ALA A 737 -8.26 43.01 9.84
N GLU A 738 -7.20 43.47 9.19
CA GLU A 738 -6.81 44.89 9.11
C GLU A 738 -7.89 45.74 8.42
N ALA A 739 -8.62 45.14 7.48
CA ALA A 739 -9.78 45.76 6.83
C ALA A 739 -11.08 45.69 7.65
N GLY A 740 -11.04 45.11 8.86
CA GLY A 740 -12.21 44.95 9.74
C GLY A 740 -13.23 43.93 9.24
N ARG A 741 -12.81 42.94 8.45
CA ARG A 741 -13.69 41.94 7.81
C ARG A 741 -13.38 40.51 8.28
N ALA A 742 -14.30 39.60 7.98
CA ALA A 742 -14.05 38.17 8.06
C ALA A 742 -13.15 37.70 6.90
N LEU A 743 -12.56 36.51 7.01
CA LEU A 743 -11.76 35.90 5.94
C LEU A 743 -12.58 35.80 4.64
N ASN A 744 -12.03 36.35 3.56
CA ASN A 744 -12.65 36.26 2.24
C ASN A 744 -12.52 34.83 1.69
N ALA A 745 -13.61 34.08 1.74
CA ALA A 745 -13.65 32.69 1.27
C ALA A 745 -13.25 32.52 -0.20
N SER A 746 -13.69 33.42 -1.09
CA SER A 746 -13.32 33.36 -2.51
C SER A 746 -11.83 33.64 -2.75
N ALA A 747 -11.23 34.54 -1.98
CA ALA A 747 -9.79 34.79 -2.04
C ALA A 747 -9.01 33.58 -1.50
N ALA A 748 -9.46 32.97 -0.41
CA ALA A 748 -8.87 31.76 0.17
C ALA A 748 -8.92 30.56 -0.80
N ASP A 749 -10.07 30.36 -1.44
CA ASP A 749 -10.27 29.31 -2.47
C ASP A 749 -9.33 29.52 -3.66
N LEU A 750 -9.21 30.76 -4.14
CA LEU A 750 -8.32 31.11 -5.25
C LEU A 750 -6.84 30.86 -4.90
N LEU A 751 -6.41 31.25 -3.69
CA LEU A 751 -5.03 31.06 -3.25
C LEU A 751 -4.65 29.58 -3.16
N GLN A 752 -5.58 28.73 -2.72
CA GLN A 752 -5.39 27.28 -2.68
C GLN A 752 -5.34 26.67 -4.09
N ALA A 753 -6.22 27.11 -5.00
CA ALA A 753 -6.21 26.66 -6.38
C ALA A 753 -4.91 27.05 -7.11
N GLN A 754 -4.44 28.28 -6.90
CA GLN A 754 -3.16 28.74 -7.45
C GLN A 754 -2.00 27.92 -6.91
N LEU A 755 -1.93 27.71 -5.59
CA LEU A 755 -0.89 26.88 -4.98
C LEU A 755 -0.89 25.45 -5.53
N ALA A 756 -2.07 24.84 -5.66
CA ALA A 756 -2.20 23.50 -6.21
C ALA A 756 -1.73 23.42 -7.67
N PHE A 757 -2.19 24.33 -8.53
CA PHE A 757 -1.75 24.39 -9.93
C PHE A 757 -0.23 24.60 -10.01
N ASP A 758 0.29 25.62 -9.32
CA ASP A 758 1.71 25.96 -9.33
C ASP A 758 2.58 24.79 -8.86
N PHE A 759 2.18 24.10 -7.79
CA PHE A 759 2.90 22.94 -7.28
C PHE A 759 2.88 21.78 -8.27
N GLN A 760 1.73 21.52 -8.90
CA GLN A 760 1.53 20.38 -9.82
C GLN A 760 2.35 20.51 -11.09
N VAL A 761 2.41 21.70 -11.70
CA VAL A 761 3.15 21.94 -12.96
C VAL A 761 4.61 22.36 -12.74
N SER A 762 5.06 22.40 -11.49
CA SER A 762 6.42 22.79 -11.13
C SER A 762 7.44 21.73 -11.53
N LYS A 763 8.61 22.21 -11.99
CA LYS A 763 9.83 21.40 -12.20
C LYS A 763 10.84 21.56 -11.07
N LYS A 764 10.45 22.13 -9.92
CA LYS A 764 11.37 22.30 -8.79
C LYS A 764 11.90 20.93 -8.36
N SER A 765 13.22 20.78 -8.43
CA SER A 765 13.90 19.59 -7.95
C SER A 765 13.92 19.55 -6.42
N PHE A 766 13.84 18.35 -5.88
CA PHE A 766 13.91 18.08 -4.45
C PHE A 766 15.06 17.10 -4.15
N PRO A 767 15.62 17.14 -2.94
CA PRO A 767 16.67 16.21 -2.52
C PRO A 767 16.25 14.74 -2.68
N THR A 768 17.16 13.92 -3.21
CA THR A 768 17.04 12.45 -3.28
C THR A 768 17.92 11.74 -2.27
N SER A 769 18.70 12.51 -1.51
CA SER A 769 19.53 12.04 -0.39
C SER A 769 19.18 12.82 0.87
N PRO A 770 19.34 12.22 2.06
CA PRO A 770 19.06 12.88 3.33
C PRO A 770 19.81 14.21 3.51
N ILE A 771 19.16 15.16 4.17
CA ILE A 771 19.74 16.45 4.55
C ILE A 771 19.92 16.50 6.06
N GLY A 772 21.18 16.70 6.47
CA GLY A 772 21.55 16.79 7.87
C GLY A 772 21.70 15.41 8.53
N GLU A 773 22.05 15.42 9.80
CA GLU A 773 22.35 14.22 10.56
C GLU A 773 21.17 13.90 11.50
N PRO A 774 20.58 12.70 11.43
CA PRO A 774 19.29 12.40 12.05
C PRO A 774 19.31 12.48 13.58
N VAL A 775 20.42 12.15 14.24
CA VAL A 775 20.52 12.18 15.72
C VAL A 775 20.51 13.61 16.23
N SER A 776 21.34 14.49 15.66
CA SER A 776 21.44 15.90 16.05
C SER A 776 20.18 16.69 15.73
N ILE A 777 19.54 16.43 14.57
CA ILE A 777 18.25 17.05 14.24
C ILE A 777 17.16 16.57 15.20
N SER A 778 17.07 15.27 15.46
CA SER A 778 16.08 14.72 16.39
C SER A 778 16.25 15.26 17.79
N ALA A 779 17.49 15.28 18.32
CA ALA A 779 17.79 15.83 19.64
C ALA A 779 17.44 17.32 19.74
N ALA A 780 17.82 18.12 18.76
CA ALA A 780 17.55 19.57 18.77
C ALA A 780 16.05 19.89 18.71
N ILE A 781 15.28 19.12 17.93
CA ILE A 781 13.82 19.30 17.86
C ILE A 781 13.16 18.77 19.13
N HIS A 782 13.59 17.62 19.66
CA HIS A 782 13.11 17.13 20.95
C HIS A 782 13.33 18.20 22.04
N ASP A 783 14.52 18.76 22.19
CA ASP A 783 14.76 19.82 23.19
C ASP A 783 13.88 21.06 22.99
N ARG A 784 13.64 21.45 21.72
CA ARG A 784 12.77 22.59 21.38
C ARG A 784 11.31 22.39 21.82
N TYR A 785 10.78 21.18 21.71
CA TYR A 785 9.38 20.88 22.03
C TYR A 785 9.17 20.39 23.47
N ALA A 786 10.23 20.17 24.25
CA ALA A 786 10.13 19.75 25.66
C ALA A 786 9.18 20.62 26.52
N PRO A 787 9.11 21.96 26.37
CA PRO A 787 8.13 22.77 27.12
C PRO A 787 6.67 22.40 26.84
N ALA A 788 6.34 21.93 25.62
CA ALA A 788 5.00 21.47 25.28
C ALA A 788 4.64 20.13 25.94
N PHE A 789 5.65 19.38 26.42
CA PHE A 789 5.51 18.08 27.06
C PHE A 789 5.85 18.08 28.56
N ALA A 790 6.02 19.25 29.18
CA ALA A 790 6.39 19.35 30.60
C ALA A 790 5.42 18.60 31.55
N ALA A 791 4.15 18.47 31.17
CA ALA A 791 3.16 17.71 31.93
C ALA A 791 3.35 16.18 31.87
N CYS A 792 4.18 15.65 30.96
CA CYS A 792 4.51 14.22 30.87
C CYS A 792 5.59 13.78 31.87
N GLU A 793 6.24 14.74 32.55
CA GLU A 793 7.29 14.54 33.55
C GLU A 793 6.75 14.63 34.99
N ALA A 794 5.48 15.00 35.15
CA ALA A 794 4.77 15.13 36.43
C ALA A 794 3.94 13.88 36.73
#